data_AF-A0A182K2W5-F1
#
_entry.id   AF-A0A182K2W5-F1
#
_cell.length_a   1.000
_cell.length_b   1.000
_cell.length_c   1.000
_cell.angle_alpha   90.00
_cell.angle_beta   90.00
_cell.angle_gamma   90.00
#
_symmetry.space_group_name_H-M   'P 1'
#
loop_
_entity.id
_entity.type
_entity.pdbx_description
1 polymer ?
#
loop_
_entity_poly.entity_id
_entity_poly.type
_entity_poly.pdbx_seq_one_letter_code
_entity_poly.pdbx_strand_id
1 'polypeptide(L)'
;LTNNPEKLVELLERYRIERLVLVPTLLRSLLLYLPLQQQQQKQQHHHHHHQQPQSGSKLLYNLRIWVCSGEPLQISLAREFFDYFQEGVHQLCNFYGSTEVMGDVTYFVCESQKQLEGYEKVPIGYPLDNTTIYIMSPDLRPVRTEEIGELYVAGLNLAEGYVNGRDPDRFIDNPLAIDPSFGRLYKTGDYASVSKGCVYYQGRMDSQIKIRGHRVDLSEVEANLLGLAGVDKGIVLCYHAGEIDQALLGFVTLEKDTHFQTGLQVEAALGDKLAHYMIPQVVLLESIPLLVNGKIDRQTLLKMYESTNNNDDTQIEIEYDYTNVPAARLTVAKDLFETVGQVIGRSTRAKICLASNFYELGGNSLNSIITVTQLCGKGYPISITTFIGAKDLGEILDKICADDRELAKHRLEANGNGNSEGEFDYRLQLTAYPLAVEHKKDTINIITSSFFEKADLEQWLKPQIHETDYRDILEDIWMVLIEKGLSFIVKDETGRPVGVSLNFDAHDEPEVTVTSKLIIVFEFLESVEGPIRDSQLPTGKNQILHSFMMGTCAELSAQENIEAMHFMENEVLKLARRRNFAGIFTTNTNPLTQQLGSNVYNYKTMLDYQVNQFVYSADGTRPFAAAPDSQRAVVHWKDIRCS
;
A
#
# COMPACT_ATOMS: atom_id res chain seq x y z
N LEU A 1 -3.24 -5.61 2.05
CA LEU A 1 -4.42 -6.27 2.66
C LEU A 1 -5.13 -5.32 3.60
N THR A 2 -4.44 -4.73 4.59
CA THR A 2 -5.01 -3.76 5.54
C THR A 2 -5.47 -2.44 4.90
N ASN A 3 -4.96 -2.13 3.70
CA ASN A 3 -5.39 -0.99 2.87
C ASN A 3 -6.65 -1.26 2.02
N ASN A 4 -7.16 -2.49 2.00
CA ASN A 4 -8.38 -2.86 1.29
C ASN A 4 -9.34 -3.61 2.26
N PRO A 5 -10.29 -2.90 2.89
CA PRO A 5 -11.25 -3.49 3.83
C PRO A 5 -12.08 -4.63 3.24
N GLU A 6 -12.43 -4.57 1.95
CA GLU A 6 -13.24 -5.58 1.28
C GLU A 6 -12.52 -6.93 1.21
N LYS A 7 -11.29 -6.95 0.67
CA LYS A 7 -10.47 -8.18 0.63
C LYS A 7 -10.17 -8.70 2.04
N LEU A 8 -9.98 -7.81 3.01
CA LEU A 8 -9.74 -8.20 4.40
C LEU A 8 -10.98 -8.88 5.01
N VAL A 9 -12.16 -8.28 4.89
CA VAL A 9 -13.42 -8.85 5.42
C VAL A 9 -13.70 -10.22 4.80
N GLU A 10 -13.53 -10.38 3.49
CA GLU A 10 -13.72 -11.66 2.81
C GLU A 10 -12.81 -12.76 3.37
N LEU A 11 -11.54 -12.46 3.64
CA LEU A 11 -10.62 -13.43 4.23
C LEU A 11 -10.99 -13.76 5.67
N LEU A 12 -11.34 -12.76 6.48
CA LEU A 12 -11.74 -12.97 7.87
C LEU A 12 -13.00 -13.86 7.96
N GLU A 13 -13.97 -13.67 7.08
CA GLU A 13 -15.16 -14.52 6.94
C GLU A 13 -14.81 -15.93 6.47
N ARG A 14 -14.04 -16.04 5.38
CA ARG A 14 -13.66 -17.33 4.78
C ARG A 14 -12.98 -18.24 5.79
N TYR A 15 -12.09 -17.70 6.62
CA TYR A 15 -11.35 -18.45 7.62
C TYR A 15 -11.98 -18.44 9.01
N ARG A 16 -13.15 -17.80 9.17
CA ARG A 16 -13.88 -17.69 10.45
C ARG A 16 -12.99 -17.23 11.60
N ILE A 17 -12.24 -16.16 11.36
CA ILE A 17 -11.29 -15.63 12.34
C ILE A 17 -12.03 -15.16 13.59
N GLU A 18 -11.56 -15.58 14.78
CA GLU A 18 -12.18 -15.25 16.07
C GLU A 18 -11.51 -14.09 16.81
N ARG A 19 -10.24 -13.80 16.48
CA ARG A 19 -9.44 -12.76 17.11
C ARG A 19 -8.68 -11.95 16.07
N LEU A 20 -8.73 -10.63 16.19
CA LEU A 20 -8.00 -9.69 15.33
C LEU A 20 -7.25 -8.68 16.18
N VAL A 21 -5.96 -8.48 15.88
CA VAL A 21 -5.17 -7.36 16.39
C VAL A 21 -5.06 -6.33 15.28
N LEU A 22 -5.38 -5.07 15.58
CA LEU A 22 -5.43 -3.99 14.62
C LEU A 22 -5.17 -2.62 15.28
N VAL A 23 -4.93 -1.61 14.46
CA VAL A 23 -4.87 -0.21 14.93
C VAL A 23 -6.27 0.42 14.90
N PRO A 24 -6.58 1.37 15.80
CA PRO A 24 -7.84 2.13 15.77
C PRO A 24 -8.24 2.68 14.39
N THR A 25 -7.31 3.22 13.58
CA THR A 25 -7.64 3.69 12.23
C THR A 25 -8.18 2.57 11.32
N LEU A 26 -7.65 1.35 11.42
CA LEU A 26 -8.16 0.20 10.66
C LEU A 26 -9.53 -0.24 11.19
N LEU A 27 -9.76 -0.18 12.51
CA LEU A 27 -11.08 -0.46 13.08
C LEU A 27 -12.13 0.49 12.52
N ARG A 28 -11.84 1.80 12.48
CA ARG A 28 -12.73 2.80 11.89
C ARG A 28 -13.05 2.49 10.43
N SER A 29 -12.02 2.14 9.66
CA SER A 29 -12.17 1.76 8.24
C SER A 29 -13.12 0.56 8.07
N LEU A 30 -12.99 -0.46 8.92
CA LEU A 30 -13.89 -1.62 8.91
C LEU A 30 -15.31 -1.25 9.31
N LEU A 31 -15.51 -0.45 10.36
CA LEU A 31 -16.84 -0.05 10.82
C LEU A 31 -17.59 0.84 9.83
N LEU A 32 -16.89 1.62 9.01
CA LEU A 32 -17.49 2.36 7.89
C LEU A 32 -17.90 1.43 6.74
N TYR A 33 -17.09 0.41 6.45
CA TYR A 33 -17.31 -0.49 5.32
C TYR A 33 -18.42 -1.54 5.59
N LEU A 34 -18.43 -2.13 6.78
CA LEU A 34 -19.29 -3.27 7.14
C LEU A 34 -20.81 -3.03 6.96
N PRO A 35 -21.38 -1.85 7.27
CA PRO A 35 -22.79 -1.57 7.01
C PRO A 35 -23.15 -1.50 5.52
N LEU A 36 -22.24 -1.03 4.65
CA LEU A 36 -22.46 -0.88 3.20
C LEU A 36 -22.67 -2.24 2.54
N GLN A 37 -21.78 -3.19 2.85
CA GLN A 37 -21.84 -4.55 2.31
C GLN A 37 -23.15 -5.25 2.69
N GLN A 38 -23.63 -5.06 3.93
CA GLN A 38 -24.91 -5.61 4.37
C GLN A 38 -26.10 -5.02 3.62
N GLN A 39 -26.06 -3.73 3.28
CA GLN A 39 -27.13 -3.09 2.51
C GLN A 39 -27.16 -3.60 1.07
N GLN A 40 -25.99 -3.76 0.43
CA GLN A 40 -25.89 -4.31 -0.92
C GLN A 40 -26.38 -5.77 -0.99
N GLN A 41 -26.01 -6.62 -0.03
CA GLN A 41 -26.52 -8.01 0.04
C GLN A 41 -28.04 -8.07 0.20
N LYS A 42 -28.64 -7.15 1.00
CA LYS A 42 -30.10 -7.09 1.17
C LYS A 42 -30.82 -6.66 -0.12
N GLN A 43 -30.23 -5.78 -0.92
CA GLN A 43 -30.83 -5.29 -2.18
C GLN A 43 -30.81 -6.36 -3.29
N GLN A 44 -29.73 -7.14 -3.40
CA GLN A 44 -29.63 -8.23 -4.39
C GLN A 44 -30.63 -9.38 -4.13
N HIS A 45 -30.94 -9.67 -2.86
CA HIS A 45 -31.88 -10.74 -2.50
C HIS A 45 -33.37 -10.42 -2.73
N HIS A 46 -33.74 -9.15 -2.99
CA HIS A 46 -35.12 -8.80 -3.34
C HIS A 46 -35.51 -9.14 -4.79
N HIS A 47 -34.56 -9.53 -5.66
CA HIS A 47 -34.83 -9.84 -7.07
C HIS A 47 -34.92 -11.33 -7.41
N HIS A 48 -34.75 -12.25 -6.46
CA HIS A 48 -34.90 -13.70 -6.69
C HIS A 48 -35.88 -14.33 -5.68
N HIS A 49 -37.09 -14.63 -6.15
CA HIS A 49 -38.06 -15.47 -5.43
C HIS A 49 -37.70 -16.95 -5.64
N HIS A 50 -37.17 -17.58 -4.58
CA HIS A 50 -37.25 -19.01 -4.22
C HIS A 50 -35.94 -19.51 -3.60
N GLN A 51 -35.71 -19.15 -2.34
CA GLN A 51 -35.15 -20.01 -1.30
C GLN A 51 -35.20 -19.24 0.03
N GLN A 52 -35.68 -19.88 1.10
CA GLN A 52 -35.70 -19.26 2.43
C GLN A 52 -34.26 -18.95 2.88
N PRO A 53 -33.97 -17.74 3.38
CA PRO A 53 -32.64 -17.36 3.81
C PRO A 53 -32.28 -18.11 5.10
N GLN A 54 -31.17 -18.86 5.09
CA GLN A 54 -30.47 -19.15 6.35
C GLN A 54 -29.80 -17.85 6.83
N SER A 55 -30.55 -17.12 7.66
CA SER A 55 -30.13 -16.19 8.72
C SER A 55 -29.09 -15.11 8.41
N GLY A 56 -29.56 -13.88 8.18
CA GLY A 56 -29.34 -12.65 8.98
C GLY A 56 -28.12 -12.40 9.87
N SER A 57 -27.02 -13.17 9.81
CA SER A 57 -25.84 -12.88 10.63
C SER A 57 -25.11 -11.65 10.09
N LYS A 58 -24.78 -10.69 10.97
CA LYS A 58 -23.89 -9.58 10.63
C LYS A 58 -22.55 -10.14 10.16
N LEU A 59 -21.93 -9.51 9.16
CA LEU A 59 -20.55 -9.82 8.77
C LEU A 59 -19.63 -9.68 9.98
N LEU A 60 -18.58 -10.49 9.99
CA LEU A 60 -17.59 -10.69 11.03
C LEU A 60 -18.16 -11.16 12.37
N TYR A 61 -19.30 -11.85 12.39
CA TYR A 61 -19.90 -12.37 13.63
C TYR A 61 -18.99 -13.36 14.38
N ASN A 62 -18.15 -14.11 13.66
CA ASN A 62 -17.21 -15.03 14.31
C ASN A 62 -16.09 -14.29 15.06
N LEU A 63 -15.85 -13.02 14.75
CA LEU A 63 -14.74 -12.25 15.27
C LEU A 63 -15.08 -11.67 16.65
N ARG A 64 -14.82 -12.45 17.70
CA ARG A 64 -15.23 -12.15 19.07
C ARG A 64 -14.30 -11.20 19.80
N ILE A 65 -13.00 -11.23 19.50
CA ILE A 65 -12.00 -10.42 20.23
C ILE A 65 -11.30 -9.46 19.27
N TRP A 66 -11.52 -8.18 19.50
CA TRP A 66 -10.91 -7.09 18.75
C TRP A 66 -9.88 -6.40 19.64
N VAL A 67 -8.60 -6.48 19.29
CA VAL A 67 -7.52 -5.86 20.07
C VAL A 67 -6.99 -4.65 19.32
N CYS A 68 -7.34 -3.46 19.79
CA CYS A 68 -6.76 -2.21 19.35
C CYS A 68 -5.46 -1.93 20.10
N SER A 69 -4.36 -1.75 19.38
CA SER A 69 -3.11 -1.23 19.92
C SER A 69 -2.46 -0.28 18.92
N GLY A 70 -1.48 0.47 19.37
CA GLY A 70 -0.66 1.29 18.48
C GLY A 70 -1.18 2.71 18.24
N GLU A 71 -2.40 3.08 18.63
CA GLU A 71 -2.91 4.47 18.58
C GLU A 71 -3.91 4.71 19.74
N PRO A 72 -4.19 5.96 20.13
CA PRO A 72 -5.25 6.22 21.09
C PRO A 72 -6.62 5.76 20.56
N LEU A 73 -7.30 4.88 21.30
CA LEU A 73 -8.67 4.48 21.00
C LEU A 73 -9.66 5.56 21.48
N GLN A 74 -10.39 6.15 20.55
CA GLN A 74 -11.39 7.17 20.85
C GLN A 74 -12.69 6.55 21.39
N ILE A 75 -13.35 7.23 22.32
CA ILE A 75 -14.64 6.79 22.87
C ILE A 75 -15.70 6.70 21.77
N SER A 76 -15.72 7.65 20.83
CA SER A 76 -16.65 7.64 19.70
C SER A 76 -16.50 6.37 18.87
N LEU A 77 -15.27 6.00 18.53
CA LEU A 77 -14.99 4.79 17.76
C LEU A 77 -15.37 3.51 18.52
N ALA A 78 -15.14 3.48 19.83
CA ALA A 78 -15.56 2.36 20.67
C ALA A 78 -17.10 2.26 20.77
N ARG A 79 -17.84 3.38 20.71
CA ARG A 79 -19.31 3.37 20.62
C ARG A 79 -19.79 2.87 19.26
N GLU A 80 -19.21 3.38 18.17
CA GLU A 80 -19.47 2.94 16.80
C GLU A 80 -19.28 1.41 16.66
N PHE A 81 -18.27 0.86 17.34
CA PHE A 81 -18.06 -0.58 17.40
C PHE A 81 -19.28 -1.34 17.95
N PHE A 82 -19.84 -0.90 19.07
CA PHE A 82 -20.99 -1.54 19.71
C PHE A 82 -22.34 -1.19 19.04
N ASP A 83 -22.40 -0.17 18.19
CA ASP A 83 -23.56 0.05 17.32
C ASP A 83 -23.68 -1.08 16.28
N TYR A 84 -22.53 -1.64 15.85
CA TYR A 84 -22.50 -2.75 14.91
C TYR A 84 -22.41 -4.12 15.60
N PHE A 85 -21.50 -4.31 16.54
CA PHE A 85 -21.25 -5.61 17.18
C PHE A 85 -22.01 -5.77 18.50
N GLN A 86 -22.42 -7.00 18.79
CA GLN A 86 -23.27 -7.28 19.95
C GLN A 86 -22.45 -7.31 21.26
N GLU A 87 -22.87 -6.50 22.23
CA GLU A 87 -22.36 -6.52 23.61
C GLU A 87 -22.48 -7.92 24.25
N GLY A 88 -21.51 -8.29 25.09
CA GLY A 88 -21.45 -9.61 25.74
C GLY A 88 -21.08 -10.77 24.82
N VAL A 89 -21.03 -10.57 23.49
CA VAL A 89 -20.53 -11.54 22.51
C VAL A 89 -19.18 -11.09 21.93
N HIS A 90 -19.06 -9.80 21.61
CA HIS A 90 -17.87 -9.20 21.02
C HIS A 90 -17.20 -8.28 22.03
N GLN A 91 -15.88 -8.38 22.15
CA GLN A 91 -15.07 -7.61 23.07
C GLN A 91 -14.13 -6.69 22.29
N LEU A 92 -14.08 -5.42 22.69
CA LEU A 92 -13.13 -4.46 22.18
C LEU A 92 -12.09 -4.16 23.28
N CYS A 93 -10.85 -4.55 23.02
CA CYS A 93 -9.74 -4.41 23.95
C CYS A 93 -8.84 -3.27 23.50
N ASN A 94 -8.54 -2.32 24.39
CA ASN A 94 -7.55 -1.27 24.18
C ASN A 94 -6.25 -1.69 24.86
N PHE A 95 -5.21 -1.94 24.08
CA PHE A 95 -3.89 -2.35 24.53
C PHE A 95 -2.90 -1.21 24.28
N TYR A 96 -1.91 -1.09 25.16
CA TYR A 96 -0.84 -0.11 25.04
C TYR A 96 0.50 -0.77 25.28
N GLY A 97 1.48 -0.39 24.45
CA GLY A 97 2.87 -0.65 24.69
C GLY A 97 3.75 -0.19 23.53
N SER A 98 4.94 -0.76 23.45
CA SER A 98 5.97 -0.39 22.49
C SER A 98 6.91 -1.56 22.21
N THR A 99 7.80 -1.41 21.22
CA THR A 99 8.72 -2.47 20.82
C THR A 99 9.71 -2.81 21.94
N GLU A 100 10.12 -1.81 22.70
CA GLU A 100 11.07 -1.91 23.81
C GLU A 100 10.57 -2.72 25.02
N VAL A 101 9.28 -3.07 25.03
CA VAL A 101 8.62 -3.78 26.12
C VAL A 101 7.89 -5.03 25.63
N MET A 102 8.37 -5.61 24.53
CA MET A 102 7.84 -6.84 23.92
C MET A 102 6.35 -6.72 23.51
N GLY A 103 5.97 -5.57 22.95
CA GLY A 103 4.62 -5.33 22.47
C GLY A 103 3.78 -4.59 23.51
N ASP A 104 2.65 -5.17 23.90
CA ASP A 104 1.70 -4.54 24.82
C ASP A 104 2.01 -4.86 26.28
N VAL A 105 1.76 -3.90 27.16
CA VAL A 105 2.10 -3.94 28.59
C VAL A 105 0.96 -3.52 29.51
N THR A 106 -0.04 -2.83 28.96
CA THR A 106 -1.31 -2.59 29.64
C THR A 106 -2.48 -2.93 28.74
N TYR A 107 -3.61 -3.22 29.37
CA TYR A 107 -4.86 -3.47 28.66
C TYR A 107 -6.08 -2.94 29.40
N PHE A 108 -7.10 -2.57 28.63
CA PHE A 108 -8.44 -2.26 29.07
C PHE A 108 -9.44 -3.00 28.19
N VAL A 109 -10.44 -3.65 28.79
CA VAL A 109 -11.52 -4.31 28.05
C VAL A 109 -12.77 -3.44 28.10
N CYS A 110 -13.21 -2.99 26.93
CA CYS A 110 -14.51 -2.37 26.72
C CYS A 110 -15.53 -3.48 26.51
N GLU A 111 -16.53 -3.58 27.38
CA GLU A 111 -17.57 -4.60 27.35
C GLU A 111 -18.92 -4.08 26.85
N SER A 112 -19.17 -2.77 26.96
CA SER A 112 -20.43 -2.13 26.55
C SER A 112 -20.31 -0.62 26.30
N GLN A 113 -21.27 -0.04 25.59
CA GLN A 113 -21.41 1.42 25.47
C GLN A 113 -21.66 2.08 26.81
N LYS A 114 -22.46 1.46 27.68
CA LYS A 114 -22.78 1.99 29.02
C LYS A 114 -21.53 2.16 29.88
N GLN A 115 -20.58 1.23 29.79
CA GLN A 115 -19.29 1.36 30.47
C GLN A 115 -18.57 2.63 30.02
N LEU A 116 -18.62 2.97 28.73
CA LEU A 116 -17.93 4.13 28.14
C LEU A 116 -18.54 5.49 28.53
N GLU A 117 -19.80 5.56 28.99
CA GLU A 117 -20.44 6.80 29.44
C GLU A 117 -19.73 7.44 30.64
N GLY A 118 -19.08 6.61 31.47
CA GLY A 118 -18.36 7.06 32.67
C GLY A 118 -16.92 7.50 32.43
N TYR A 119 -16.44 7.49 31.19
CA TYR A 119 -15.07 7.80 30.81
C TYR A 119 -15.01 9.03 29.90
N GLU A 120 -14.00 9.88 30.10
CA GLU A 120 -13.70 11.00 29.18
C GLU A 120 -12.79 10.57 28.03
N LYS A 121 -11.93 9.56 28.26
CA LYS A 121 -11.09 8.88 27.26
C LYS A 121 -11.07 7.39 27.55
N VAL A 122 -10.86 6.54 26.54
CA VAL A 122 -10.67 5.11 26.78
C VAL A 122 -9.33 4.92 27.52
N PRO A 123 -9.31 4.31 28.72
CA PRO A 123 -8.07 4.06 29.45
C PRO A 123 -7.16 3.12 28.67
N ILE A 124 -5.84 3.22 28.90
CA ILE A 124 -4.91 2.15 28.53
C ILE A 124 -4.90 1.03 29.59
N GLY A 125 -5.54 1.27 30.72
CA GLY A 125 -6.04 0.24 31.63
C GLY A 125 -5.03 -0.21 32.67
N TYR A 126 -4.86 -1.52 32.80
CA TYR A 126 -4.10 -2.16 33.88
C TYR A 126 -2.85 -2.86 33.34
N PRO A 127 -1.77 -2.96 34.15
CA PRO A 127 -0.59 -3.73 33.77
C PRO A 127 -0.93 -5.19 33.48
N LEU A 128 -0.23 -5.78 32.50
CA LEU A 128 -0.20 -7.22 32.29
C LEU A 128 0.61 -7.94 33.38
N ASP A 129 0.51 -9.27 33.40
CA ASP A 129 1.34 -10.10 34.27
C ASP A 129 2.84 -9.82 34.07
N ASN A 130 3.61 -9.96 35.14
CA ASN A 130 5.06 -9.73 35.16
C ASN A 130 5.50 -8.32 34.70
N THR A 131 4.60 -7.34 34.81
CA THR A 131 4.82 -5.96 34.41
C THR A 131 4.41 -5.00 35.53
N THR A 132 5.18 -3.93 35.72
CA THR A 132 4.86 -2.82 36.61
C THR A 132 4.90 -1.51 35.82
N ILE A 133 3.86 -0.70 35.98
CA ILE A 133 3.78 0.65 35.41
C ILE A 133 4.02 1.66 36.53
N TYR A 134 4.98 2.54 36.32
CA TYR A 134 5.23 3.69 37.20
C TYR A 134 4.84 4.98 36.47
N ILE A 135 4.19 5.89 37.18
CA ILE A 135 3.99 7.26 36.70
C ILE A 135 4.75 8.18 37.63
N MET A 136 5.76 8.87 37.09
CA MET A 136 6.77 9.55 37.89
C MET A 136 7.02 10.98 37.44
N SER A 137 7.50 11.80 38.37
CA SER A 137 8.09 13.10 38.08
C SER A 137 9.50 12.93 37.48
N PRO A 138 10.10 14.01 36.94
CA PRO A 138 11.48 13.97 36.41
C PRO A 138 12.54 13.51 37.42
N ASP A 139 12.26 13.59 38.72
CA ASP A 139 13.16 13.15 39.80
C ASP A 139 12.99 11.66 40.17
N LEU A 140 12.31 10.86 39.32
CA LEU A 140 12.00 9.44 39.53
C LEU A 140 11.21 9.17 40.82
N ARG A 141 10.27 10.06 41.15
CA ARG A 141 9.35 9.89 42.27
C ARG A 141 7.93 9.66 41.75
N PRO A 142 7.18 8.66 42.27
CA PRO A 142 5.79 8.48 41.89
C PRO A 142 4.96 9.74 42.12
N VAL A 143 4.17 10.12 41.11
CA VAL A 143 3.20 11.21 41.23
C VAL A 143 1.95 10.74 41.98
N ARG A 144 1.10 11.67 42.44
CA ARG A 144 -0.15 11.31 43.11
C ARG A 144 -1.19 10.82 42.10
N THR A 145 -2.20 10.09 42.57
CA THR A 145 -3.39 9.78 41.77
C THR A 145 -3.98 11.06 41.18
N GLU A 146 -4.46 10.98 39.94
CA GLU A 146 -4.94 12.09 39.10
C GLU A 146 -3.87 13.07 38.58
N GLU A 147 -2.65 13.06 39.11
CA GLU A 147 -1.56 13.90 38.57
C GLU A 147 -0.98 13.28 37.28
N ILE A 148 -0.59 14.14 36.34
CA ILE A 148 0.11 13.74 35.12
C ILE A 148 1.59 13.60 35.44
N GLY A 149 2.17 12.46 35.04
CA GLY A 149 3.60 12.22 35.10
C GLY A 149 4.06 11.39 33.90
N GLU A 150 5.37 11.17 33.81
CA GLU A 150 5.94 10.34 32.75
C GLU A 150 5.75 8.86 33.07
N LEU A 151 5.41 8.07 32.06
CA LEU A 151 5.16 6.63 32.15
C LEU A 151 6.48 5.87 32.00
N TYR A 152 6.75 4.98 32.96
CA TYR A 152 7.86 4.05 32.94
C TYR A 152 7.35 2.62 33.09
N VAL A 153 8.05 1.68 32.46
CA VAL A 153 7.73 0.26 32.52
C VAL A 153 8.88 -0.50 33.17
N ALA A 154 8.59 -1.36 34.13
CA ALA A 154 9.51 -2.39 34.63
C ALA A 154 8.87 -3.77 34.48
N GLY A 155 9.68 -4.82 34.36
CA GLY A 155 9.16 -6.18 34.22
C GLY A 155 10.07 -7.09 33.41
N LEU A 156 9.62 -8.33 33.22
CA LEU A 156 10.34 -9.34 32.42
C LEU A 156 10.19 -9.13 30.91
N ASN A 157 9.35 -8.18 30.52
CA ASN A 157 9.01 -7.83 29.15
C ASN A 157 9.92 -6.75 28.55
N LEU A 158 10.83 -6.17 29.33
CA LEU A 158 11.79 -5.19 28.82
C LEU A 158 12.76 -5.84 27.83
N ALA A 159 13.02 -5.17 26.72
CA ALA A 159 14.14 -5.49 25.86
C ALA A 159 15.47 -5.29 26.60
N GLU A 160 16.50 -6.02 26.17
CA GLU A 160 17.86 -5.85 26.73
C GLU A 160 18.40 -4.42 26.54
N GLY A 161 18.02 -3.78 25.43
CA GLY A 161 18.37 -2.42 25.06
C GLY A 161 18.41 -2.27 23.54
N TYR A 162 18.88 -1.12 23.07
CA TYR A 162 19.07 -0.90 21.64
C TYR A 162 20.39 -1.53 21.15
N VAL A 163 20.38 -2.01 19.90
CA VAL A 163 21.56 -2.57 19.23
C VAL A 163 22.72 -1.55 19.29
N ASN A 164 23.93 -2.06 19.60
CA ASN A 164 25.15 -1.28 19.81
C ASN A 164 25.11 -0.30 21.00
N GLY A 165 24.19 -0.49 21.95
CA GLY A 165 24.13 0.34 23.17
C GLY A 165 23.71 1.79 22.91
N ARG A 166 22.94 2.03 21.84
CA ARG A 166 22.34 3.35 21.58
C ARG A 166 21.35 3.71 22.68
N ASP A 167 21.19 5.01 22.91
CA ASP A 167 20.21 5.60 23.86
C ASP A 167 20.14 4.88 25.21
N PRO A 168 21.27 4.68 25.92
CA PRO A 168 21.32 3.91 27.16
C PRO A 168 20.50 4.55 28.28
N ASP A 169 20.23 5.85 28.18
CA ASP A 169 19.39 6.61 29.11
C ASP A 169 17.89 6.28 29.00
N ARG A 170 17.47 5.51 27.98
CA ARG A 170 16.10 4.98 27.88
C ARG A 170 15.87 3.77 28.78
N PHE A 171 16.92 3.01 29.12
CA PHE A 171 16.82 1.84 29.99
C PHE A 171 17.71 2.01 31.21
N ILE A 172 17.12 2.47 32.31
CA ILE A 172 17.82 2.87 33.54
C ILE A 172 17.61 1.86 34.67
N ASP A 173 18.41 1.97 35.73
CA ASP A 173 18.17 1.22 36.96
C ASP A 173 16.86 1.66 37.62
N ASN A 174 16.14 0.72 38.21
CA ASN A 174 14.89 0.96 38.93
C ASN A 174 15.16 1.21 40.43
N PRO A 175 15.15 2.47 40.91
CA PRO A 175 15.38 2.76 42.32
C PRO A 175 14.22 2.33 43.22
N LEU A 176 13.07 1.98 42.63
CA LEU A 176 11.84 1.58 43.33
C LEU A 176 11.63 0.05 43.29
N ALA A 177 12.56 -0.72 42.73
CA ALA A 177 12.44 -2.16 42.63
C ALA A 177 12.45 -2.81 44.02
N ILE A 178 11.37 -3.52 44.34
CA ILE A 178 11.32 -4.43 45.50
C ILE A 178 11.83 -5.81 45.08
N ASP A 179 11.41 -6.27 43.90
CA ASP A 179 11.93 -7.50 43.29
C ASP A 179 13.15 -7.17 42.41
N PRO A 180 14.33 -7.77 42.67
CA PRO A 180 15.50 -7.61 41.82
C PRO A 180 15.27 -7.94 40.34
N SER A 181 14.33 -8.83 40.00
CA SER A 181 14.02 -9.12 38.60
C SER A 181 13.43 -7.93 37.86
N PHE A 182 12.86 -6.95 38.58
CA PHE A 182 12.32 -5.70 38.02
C PHE A 182 13.27 -4.52 38.27
N GLY A 183 14.57 -4.81 38.42
CA GLY A 183 15.62 -3.84 38.72
C GLY A 183 15.93 -2.83 37.60
N ARG A 184 15.24 -2.90 36.45
CA ARG A 184 15.38 -1.95 35.33
C ARG A 184 14.05 -1.29 35.00
N LEU A 185 14.12 -0.05 34.53
CA LEU A 185 13.02 0.74 34.00
C LEU A 185 13.28 1.06 32.53
N TYR A 186 12.25 1.00 31.71
CA TYR A 186 12.20 1.63 30.40
C TYR A 186 11.41 2.95 30.47
N LYS A 187 12.04 4.03 30.00
CA LYS A 187 11.47 5.38 29.91
C LYS A 187 10.73 5.55 28.59
N THR A 188 9.40 5.42 28.61
CA THR A 188 8.60 5.34 27.37
C THR A 188 8.56 6.65 26.60
N GLY A 189 8.77 7.78 27.29
CA GLY A 189 8.55 9.13 26.76
C GLY A 189 7.08 9.49 26.59
N ASP A 190 6.15 8.72 27.19
CA ASP A 190 4.72 9.05 27.23
C ASP A 190 4.36 9.70 28.57
N TYR A 191 3.40 10.62 28.54
CA TYR A 191 2.71 11.11 29.72
C TYR A 191 1.46 10.29 29.99
N ALA A 192 1.21 10.03 31.26
CA ALA A 192 0.02 9.33 31.70
C ALA A 192 -0.44 9.85 33.08
N SER A 193 -1.66 9.50 33.45
CA SER A 193 -2.19 9.68 34.81
C SER A 193 -2.88 8.41 35.26
N VAL A 194 -2.99 8.22 36.58
CA VAL A 194 -3.80 7.14 37.16
C VAL A 194 -5.08 7.74 37.72
N SER A 195 -6.23 7.28 37.25
CA SER A 195 -7.52 7.65 37.80
C SER A 195 -8.36 6.40 38.09
N LYS A 196 -8.94 6.33 39.29
CA LYS A 196 -9.74 5.19 39.75
C LYS A 196 -9.05 3.82 39.57
N GLY A 197 -7.72 3.78 39.68
CA GLY A 197 -6.91 2.56 39.51
C GLY A 197 -6.59 2.18 38.06
N CYS A 198 -7.10 2.90 37.07
CA CYS A 198 -6.78 2.72 35.65
C CYS A 198 -5.73 3.74 35.20
N VAL A 199 -4.87 3.33 34.27
CA VAL A 199 -3.92 4.20 33.60
C VAL A 199 -4.57 4.88 32.38
N TYR A 200 -4.39 6.18 32.26
CA TYR A 200 -4.83 7.00 31.14
C TYR A 200 -3.63 7.60 30.42
N TYR A 201 -3.59 7.43 29.10
CA TYR A 201 -2.61 8.08 28.25
C TYR A 201 -2.93 9.58 28.09
N GLN A 202 -1.92 10.44 28.25
CA GLN A 202 -2.06 11.91 28.21
C GLN A 202 -1.22 12.59 27.12
N GLY A 203 -0.49 11.82 26.30
CA GLY A 203 0.31 12.35 25.20
C GLY A 203 1.77 11.91 25.27
N ARG A 204 2.62 12.44 24.39
CA ARG A 204 4.06 12.19 24.37
C ARG A 204 4.83 13.38 24.92
N MET A 205 5.97 13.09 25.53
CA MET A 205 6.96 14.08 25.98
C MET A 205 7.80 14.60 24.81
N ASP A 206 8.12 13.71 23.87
CA ASP A 206 8.94 14.00 22.71
C ASP A 206 8.10 14.27 21.45
N SER A 207 8.77 14.63 20.37
CA SER A 207 8.18 14.92 19.07
C SER A 207 7.72 13.65 18.33
N GLN A 208 7.53 12.52 19.02
CA GLN A 208 7.12 11.27 18.37
C GLN A 208 5.60 11.17 18.33
N ILE A 209 5.10 10.77 17.17
CA ILE A 209 3.68 10.60 16.91
C ILE A 209 3.43 9.24 16.26
N LYS A 210 2.18 8.82 16.25
CA LYS A 210 1.73 7.65 15.50
C LYS A 210 0.94 8.16 14.29
N ILE A 211 1.44 7.83 13.10
CA ILE A 211 0.76 8.09 11.83
C ILE A 211 0.37 6.75 11.24
N ARG A 212 -0.93 6.45 11.17
CA ARG A 212 -1.45 5.25 10.53
C ARG A 212 -0.81 3.97 11.11
N GLY A 213 -0.62 3.92 12.43
CA GLY A 213 0.04 2.83 13.16
C GLY A 213 1.57 2.83 13.13
N HIS A 214 2.20 3.69 12.32
CA HIS A 214 3.66 3.81 12.30
C HIS A 214 4.14 4.84 13.32
N ARG A 215 5.15 4.48 14.10
CA ARG A 215 5.86 5.43 14.96
C ARG A 215 6.72 6.32 14.08
N VAL A 216 6.44 7.62 14.08
CA VAL A 216 7.18 8.64 13.33
C VAL A 216 7.79 9.59 14.34
N ASP A 217 9.11 9.76 14.27
CA ASP A 217 9.78 10.83 15.01
C ASP A 217 9.77 12.11 14.17
N LEU A 218 9.03 13.13 14.61
CA LEU A 218 8.99 14.39 13.87
C LEU A 218 10.39 15.04 13.80
N SER A 219 11.28 14.79 14.75
CA SER A 219 12.65 15.29 14.70
C SER A 219 13.47 14.63 13.59
N GLU A 220 13.20 13.36 13.28
CA GLU A 220 13.83 12.65 12.15
C GLU A 220 13.35 13.23 10.81
N VAL A 221 12.03 13.47 10.69
CA VAL A 221 11.45 14.09 9.51
C VAL A 221 11.98 15.51 9.34
N GLU A 222 12.05 16.28 10.43
CA GLU A 222 12.58 17.64 10.45
C GLU A 222 14.06 17.68 10.07
N ALA A 223 14.88 16.75 10.57
CA ALA A 223 16.29 16.66 10.21
C ALA A 223 16.48 16.35 8.72
N ASN A 224 15.67 15.45 8.15
CA ASN A 224 15.72 15.14 6.71
C ASN A 224 15.25 16.32 5.84
N LEU A 225 14.21 17.03 6.29
CA LEU A 225 13.69 18.24 5.67
C LEU A 225 14.72 19.37 5.64
N LEU A 226 15.38 19.64 6.77
CA LEU A 226 16.46 20.62 6.88
C LEU A 226 17.74 20.18 6.15
N GLY A 227 17.89 18.88 5.89
CA GLY A 227 19.01 18.32 5.13
C GLY A 227 18.87 18.40 3.61
N LEU A 228 17.80 19.01 3.08
CA LEU A 228 17.62 19.25 1.66
C LEU A 228 18.29 20.57 1.24
N ALA A 229 19.15 20.51 0.22
CA ALA A 229 19.78 21.70 -0.33
C ALA A 229 18.72 22.64 -0.93
N GLY A 230 18.60 23.85 -0.38
CA GLY A 230 17.61 24.85 -0.78
C GLY A 230 16.48 25.09 0.22
N VAL A 231 16.43 24.36 1.34
CA VAL A 231 15.57 24.65 2.50
C VAL A 231 16.38 25.46 3.52
N ASP A 232 15.93 26.66 3.88
CA ASP A 232 16.61 27.58 4.81
C ASP A 232 16.24 27.27 6.27
N LYS A 233 14.93 27.18 6.57
CA LYS A 233 14.41 26.80 7.89
C LYS A 233 13.20 25.92 7.74
N GLY A 234 12.94 25.10 8.74
CA GLY A 234 11.87 24.11 8.72
C GLY A 234 11.44 23.70 10.11
N ILE A 235 10.15 23.42 10.29
CA ILE A 235 9.62 22.73 11.47
C ILE A 235 8.57 21.73 11.05
N VAL A 236 8.58 20.54 11.66
CA VAL A 236 7.57 19.51 11.41
C VAL A 236 6.61 19.41 12.59
N LEU A 237 5.31 19.46 12.30
CA LEU A 237 4.23 19.41 13.28
C LEU A 237 3.19 18.36 12.88
N CYS A 238 2.44 17.86 13.86
CA CYS A 238 1.24 17.07 13.61
C CYS A 238 0.00 17.91 13.89
N TYR A 239 -0.87 18.05 12.91
CA TYR A 239 -2.23 18.52 13.10
C TYR A 239 -3.10 17.36 13.62
N HIS A 240 -3.98 17.65 14.60
CA HIS A 240 -4.92 16.72 15.24
C HIS A 240 -4.43 15.26 15.37
N ALA A 241 -3.31 15.07 16.08
CA ALA A 241 -2.70 13.76 16.27
C ALA A 241 -3.70 12.74 16.85
N GLY A 242 -3.96 11.65 16.12
CA GLY A 242 -4.91 10.60 16.52
C GLY A 242 -6.39 10.89 16.21
N GLU A 243 -6.69 11.93 15.42
CA GLU A 243 -8.03 12.24 14.91
C GLU A 243 -8.18 11.93 13.41
N ILE A 244 -9.38 12.15 12.86
CA ILE A 244 -9.72 11.80 11.46
C ILE A 244 -8.95 12.68 10.46
N ASP A 245 -8.76 13.95 10.80
CA ASP A 245 -8.06 14.94 9.99
C ASP A 245 -6.58 15.09 10.40
N GLN A 246 -6.01 14.06 11.04
CA GLN A 246 -4.60 14.02 11.39
C GLN A 246 -3.74 14.25 10.13
N ALA A 247 -2.88 15.27 10.18
CA ALA A 247 -1.96 15.59 9.09
C ALA A 247 -0.54 15.84 9.62
N LEU A 248 0.44 15.29 8.92
CA LEU A 248 1.85 15.63 9.15
C LEU A 248 2.20 16.85 8.30
N LEU A 249 2.70 17.92 8.93
CA LEU A 249 2.92 19.22 8.30
C LEU A 249 4.38 19.62 8.43
N GLY A 250 4.99 20.07 7.34
CA GLY A 250 6.34 20.64 7.30
C GLY A 250 6.25 22.10 6.89
N PHE A 251 6.48 23.03 7.81
CA PHE A 251 6.48 24.46 7.51
C PHE A 251 7.91 24.91 7.21
N VAL A 252 8.18 25.41 6.00
CA VAL A 252 9.54 25.71 5.54
C VAL A 252 9.69 27.10 4.94
N THR A 253 10.87 27.69 5.11
CA THR A 253 11.37 28.81 4.29
C THR A 253 12.42 28.27 3.31
N LEU A 254 12.48 28.85 2.12
CA LEU A 254 13.41 28.45 1.07
C LEU A 254 14.57 29.44 0.94
N GLU A 255 15.72 28.94 0.50
CA GLU A 255 16.86 29.78 0.12
C GLU A 255 16.55 30.59 -1.15
N LYS A 256 17.13 31.79 -1.32
CA LYS A 256 16.80 32.68 -2.44
C LYS A 256 17.11 32.12 -3.84
N ASP A 257 18.11 31.25 -3.94
CA ASP A 257 18.59 30.68 -5.21
C ASP A 257 18.26 29.18 -5.33
N THR A 258 17.26 28.71 -4.58
CA THR A 258 16.84 27.30 -4.62
C THR A 258 16.19 26.93 -5.95
N HIS A 259 16.27 25.64 -6.29
CA HIS A 259 15.50 25.06 -7.40
C HIS A 259 14.06 24.71 -6.99
N PHE A 260 13.75 24.69 -5.69
CA PHE A 260 12.40 24.45 -5.19
C PHE A 260 11.51 25.68 -5.39
N GLN A 261 10.40 25.47 -6.08
CA GLN A 261 9.35 26.47 -6.35
C GLN A 261 8.05 26.15 -5.61
N THR A 262 7.83 24.88 -5.24
CA THR A 262 6.60 24.43 -4.56
C THR A 262 6.90 23.44 -3.43
N GLY A 263 5.98 23.33 -2.47
CA GLY A 263 6.08 22.33 -1.40
C GLY A 263 6.16 20.89 -1.92
N LEU A 264 5.43 20.58 -3.01
CA LEU A 264 5.44 19.26 -3.68
C LEU A 264 6.85 18.82 -4.12
N GLN A 265 7.67 19.75 -4.60
CA GLN A 265 9.04 19.40 -5.00
C GLN A 265 9.92 19.06 -3.79
N VAL A 266 9.68 19.72 -2.64
CA VAL A 266 10.33 19.39 -1.37
C VAL A 266 9.84 18.02 -0.86
N GLU A 267 8.53 17.75 -0.95
CA GLU A 267 7.92 16.46 -0.60
C GLU A 267 8.52 15.32 -1.44
N ALA A 268 8.66 15.52 -2.76
CA ALA A 268 9.26 14.53 -3.66
C ALA A 268 10.71 14.24 -3.28
N ALA A 269 11.51 15.27 -2.98
CA ALA A 269 12.89 15.11 -2.55
C ALA A 269 13.03 14.41 -1.17
N LEU A 270 12.02 14.52 -0.29
CA LEU A 270 11.95 13.75 0.94
C LEU A 270 11.66 12.27 0.69
N GLY A 271 10.93 11.93 -0.37
CA GLY A 271 10.59 10.56 -0.74
C GLY A 271 11.79 9.67 -1.03
N ASP A 272 12.94 10.26 -1.41
CA ASP A 272 14.20 9.53 -1.61
C ASP A 272 14.88 9.11 -0.29
N LYS A 273 14.50 9.73 0.84
CA LYS A 273 15.16 9.57 2.14
C LYS A 273 14.25 9.00 3.22
N LEU A 274 12.94 9.25 3.11
CA LEU A 274 11.93 8.88 4.10
C LEU A 274 10.94 7.88 3.52
N ALA A 275 10.40 7.01 4.37
CA ALA A 275 9.28 6.18 3.99
C ALA A 275 8.04 7.05 3.68
N HIS A 276 7.20 6.61 2.74
CA HIS A 276 6.04 7.39 2.28
C HIS A 276 5.11 7.90 3.39
N TYR A 277 4.93 7.16 4.48
CA TYR A 277 4.10 7.58 5.61
C TYR A 277 4.72 8.69 6.50
N MET A 278 6.00 8.99 6.32
CA MET A 278 6.75 10.02 7.04
C MET A 278 6.88 11.33 6.26
N ILE A 279 6.46 11.35 4.99
CA ILE A 279 6.53 12.55 4.15
C ILE A 279 5.46 13.54 4.64
N PRO A 280 5.84 14.73 5.14
CA PRO A 280 4.90 15.76 5.56
C PRO A 280 4.24 16.43 4.35
N GLN A 281 3.05 17.00 4.54
CA GLN A 281 2.56 18.08 3.68
C GLN A 281 3.43 19.32 3.91
N VAL A 282 4.13 19.79 2.88
CA VAL A 282 5.04 20.93 2.97
C VAL A 282 4.30 22.24 2.65
N VAL A 283 4.32 23.16 3.62
CA VAL A 283 3.78 24.51 3.50
C VAL A 283 4.95 25.49 3.42
N LEU A 284 5.08 26.18 2.28
CA LEU A 284 6.10 27.22 2.10
C LEU A 284 5.65 28.51 2.81
N LEU A 285 6.55 29.11 3.58
CA LEU A 285 6.35 30.37 4.27
C LEU A 285 7.40 31.38 3.83
N GLU A 286 7.05 32.66 3.86
CA GLU A 286 8.04 33.74 3.75
C GLU A 286 8.91 33.84 5.01
N SER A 287 8.35 33.52 6.18
CA SER A 287 9.08 33.47 7.45
C SER A 287 8.38 32.56 8.47
N ILE A 288 9.16 31.92 9.35
CA ILE A 288 8.62 31.12 10.45
C ILE A 288 8.24 32.06 11.61
N PRO A 289 6.96 32.06 12.07
CA PRO A 289 6.51 32.91 13.15
C PRO A 289 7.14 32.49 14.47
N LEU A 290 7.55 33.48 15.27
CA LEU A 290 8.20 33.31 16.56
C LEU A 290 7.37 33.99 17.67
N LEU A 291 7.36 33.38 18.84
CA LEU A 291 6.86 33.97 20.09
C LEU A 291 7.76 35.12 20.54
N VAL A 292 7.25 35.96 21.46
CA VAL A 292 7.98 37.09 22.06
C VAL A 292 9.33 36.68 22.69
N ASN A 293 9.45 35.42 23.11
CA ASN A 293 10.68 34.85 23.69
C ASN A 293 11.64 34.24 22.64
N GLY A 294 11.37 34.41 21.34
CA GLY A 294 12.18 33.91 20.24
C GLY A 294 12.01 32.43 19.88
N LYS A 295 11.13 31.69 20.58
CA LYS A 295 10.80 30.30 20.21
C LYS A 295 9.80 30.27 19.06
N ILE A 296 9.77 29.18 18.27
CA ILE A 296 8.79 28.99 17.21
C ILE A 296 7.36 28.98 17.76
N ASP A 297 6.50 29.79 17.17
CA ASP A 297 5.08 29.87 17.51
C ASP A 297 4.30 28.79 16.77
N ARG A 298 4.39 27.56 17.29
CA ARG A 298 3.70 26.37 16.77
C ARG A 298 2.19 26.56 16.73
N GLN A 299 1.64 27.31 17.68
CA GLN A 299 0.20 27.53 17.76
C GLN A 299 -0.27 28.43 16.62
N THR A 300 0.51 29.47 16.29
CA THR A 300 0.25 30.30 15.11
C THR A 300 0.41 29.51 13.82
N LEU A 301 1.40 28.61 13.70
CA LEU A 301 1.55 27.74 12.51
C LEU A 301 0.36 26.79 12.32
N LEU A 302 -0.06 26.10 13.39
CA LEU A 302 -1.23 25.22 13.35
C LEU A 302 -2.52 26.02 13.14
N LYS A 303 -2.63 27.23 13.72
CA LYS A 303 -3.75 28.15 13.44
C LYS A 303 -3.72 28.72 12.04
N MET A 304 -2.56 28.97 11.44
CA MET A 304 -2.44 29.35 10.03
C MET A 304 -2.99 28.21 9.20
N TYR A 305 -2.52 26.98 9.42
CA TYR A 305 -3.08 25.79 8.77
C TYR A 305 -4.59 25.63 9.00
N GLU A 306 -5.07 25.81 10.24
CA GLU A 306 -6.48 25.71 10.63
C GLU A 306 -7.33 26.86 10.06
N SER A 307 -6.86 28.09 10.06
CA SER A 307 -7.54 29.25 9.45
C SER A 307 -7.59 29.12 7.92
N THR A 308 -6.53 28.54 7.36
CA THR A 308 -6.46 28.08 5.99
C THR A 308 -7.18 26.74 5.80
N ASN A 309 -7.90 26.14 6.76
CA ASN A 309 -8.67 24.88 6.57
C ASN A 309 -10.14 24.94 7.05
N ASN A 310 -10.46 25.65 8.13
CA ASN A 310 -11.69 25.49 8.92
C ASN A 310 -12.47 26.79 9.25
N ASN A 311 -11.97 28.00 8.96
CA ASN A 311 -12.62 29.23 9.46
C ASN A 311 -12.65 30.44 8.52
N ASP A 312 -12.56 30.22 7.20
CA ASP A 312 -13.00 31.23 6.25
C ASP A 312 -14.18 30.67 5.45
N ASP A 313 -15.36 31.25 5.67
CA ASP A 313 -16.62 31.03 4.93
C ASP A 313 -16.50 31.48 3.45
N THR A 314 -15.30 31.86 2.99
CA THR A 314 -14.96 31.79 1.58
C THR A 314 -15.01 30.32 1.16
N GLN A 315 -16.02 29.96 0.35
CA GLN A 315 -16.00 28.72 -0.41
C GLN A 315 -14.59 28.47 -0.92
N ILE A 316 -13.99 27.36 -0.52
CA ILE A 316 -12.73 26.92 -1.11
C ILE A 316 -13.06 26.73 -2.60
N GLU A 317 -12.55 27.60 -3.46
CA GLU A 317 -12.61 27.38 -4.91
C GLU A 317 -11.69 26.21 -5.23
N ILE A 318 -12.17 25.00 -4.97
CA ILE A 318 -11.61 23.79 -5.55
C ILE A 318 -11.89 23.93 -7.04
N GLU A 319 -10.84 24.15 -7.83
CA GLU A 319 -10.99 24.19 -9.27
C GLU A 319 -11.32 22.80 -9.78
N TYR A 320 -12.47 22.68 -10.42
CA TYR A 320 -12.90 21.46 -11.11
C TYR A 320 -12.70 21.65 -12.62
N ASP A 321 -12.04 20.69 -13.27
CA ASP A 321 -11.94 20.63 -14.72
C ASP A 321 -12.94 19.64 -15.30
N TYR A 322 -14.01 20.16 -15.90
CA TYR A 322 -14.98 19.35 -16.62
C TYR A 322 -14.78 19.37 -18.14
N THR A 323 -13.75 20.04 -18.66
CA THR A 323 -13.58 20.33 -20.09
C THR A 323 -13.53 19.05 -20.95
N ASN A 324 -12.96 17.98 -20.42
CA ASN A 324 -12.84 16.69 -21.13
C ASN A 324 -13.91 15.65 -20.71
N VAL A 325 -14.93 16.06 -19.94
CA VAL A 325 -16.00 15.16 -19.51
C VAL A 325 -17.09 15.10 -20.58
N PRO A 326 -17.45 13.92 -21.11
CA PRO A 326 -18.55 13.79 -22.06
C PRO A 326 -19.87 14.32 -21.47
N ALA A 327 -20.68 15.03 -22.27
CA ALA A 327 -21.93 15.64 -21.80
C ALA A 327 -22.89 14.63 -21.12
N ALA A 328 -22.91 13.39 -21.61
CA ALA A 328 -23.72 12.30 -21.05
C ALA A 328 -23.29 11.86 -19.64
N ARG A 329 -22.06 12.18 -19.21
CA ARG A 329 -21.48 11.79 -17.91
C ARG A 329 -21.22 12.98 -16.98
N LEU A 330 -21.57 14.19 -17.41
CA LEU A 330 -21.23 15.43 -16.70
C LEU A 330 -21.85 15.48 -15.29
N THR A 331 -23.08 14.97 -15.12
CA THR A 331 -23.74 14.92 -13.81
C THR A 331 -22.98 14.01 -12.84
N VAL A 332 -22.64 12.80 -13.27
CA VAL A 332 -21.90 11.82 -12.46
C VAL A 332 -20.48 12.32 -12.15
N ALA A 333 -19.83 12.97 -13.12
CA ALA A 333 -18.51 13.54 -12.93
C ALA A 333 -18.51 14.69 -11.91
N LYS A 334 -19.55 15.55 -11.93
CA LYS A 334 -19.73 16.59 -10.91
C LYS A 334 -19.89 15.98 -9.53
N ASP A 335 -20.79 15.01 -9.41
CA ASP A 335 -20.98 14.32 -8.14
C ASP A 335 -19.71 13.63 -7.65
N LEU A 336 -18.95 12.98 -8.54
CA LEU A 336 -17.67 12.36 -8.21
C LEU A 336 -16.64 13.40 -7.76
N PHE A 337 -16.40 14.43 -8.56
CA PHE A 337 -15.34 15.40 -8.31
C PHE A 337 -15.65 16.25 -7.07
N GLU A 338 -16.89 16.67 -6.88
CA GLU A 338 -17.32 17.41 -5.69
C GLU A 338 -17.26 16.53 -4.45
N THR A 339 -17.62 15.24 -4.53
CA THR A 339 -17.49 14.32 -3.39
C THR A 339 -16.01 14.10 -3.04
N VAL A 340 -15.14 13.93 -4.03
CA VAL A 340 -13.69 13.81 -3.82
C VAL A 340 -13.14 15.10 -3.21
N GLY A 341 -13.51 16.27 -3.76
CA GLY A 341 -13.11 17.57 -3.23
C GLY A 341 -13.60 17.81 -1.80
N GLN A 342 -14.81 17.36 -1.45
CA GLN A 342 -15.35 17.43 -0.09
C GLN A 342 -14.62 16.52 0.89
N VAL A 343 -14.30 15.28 0.47
CA VAL A 343 -13.68 14.28 1.34
C VAL A 343 -12.17 14.52 1.52
N ILE A 344 -11.48 14.93 0.47
CA ILE A 344 -10.06 15.29 0.51
C ILE A 344 -9.86 16.70 1.09
N GLY A 345 -10.83 17.59 0.87
CA GLY A 345 -10.77 18.98 1.33
C GLY A 345 -9.59 19.75 0.73
N ARG A 346 -8.97 20.63 1.51
CA ARG A 346 -7.81 21.44 1.09
C ARG A 346 -6.49 20.66 1.00
N SER A 347 -6.51 19.33 1.18
CA SER A 347 -5.38 18.46 0.79
C SER A 347 -5.27 18.35 -0.73
N THR A 348 -6.32 18.73 -1.47
CA THR A 348 -6.34 18.74 -2.93
C THR A 348 -5.24 19.68 -3.46
N ARG A 349 -4.16 19.11 -4.00
CA ARG A 349 -2.95 19.82 -4.45
C ARG A 349 -3.01 20.36 -5.88
N ALA A 350 -4.06 20.00 -6.62
CA ALA A 350 -4.22 20.29 -8.04
C ALA A 350 -5.70 20.42 -8.42
N LYS A 351 -5.96 20.99 -9.59
CA LYS A 351 -7.30 21.00 -10.21
C LYS A 351 -7.85 19.57 -10.30
N ILE A 352 -9.06 19.34 -9.80
CA ILE A 352 -9.69 18.01 -9.87
C ILE A 352 -10.22 17.80 -11.28
N CYS A 353 -9.67 16.82 -11.98
CA CYS A 353 -10.02 16.49 -13.35
C CYS A 353 -10.07 14.96 -13.54
N LEU A 354 -10.42 14.52 -14.75
CA LEU A 354 -10.46 13.08 -15.07
C LEU A 354 -9.12 12.37 -14.84
N ALA A 355 -7.99 13.04 -15.06
CA ALA A 355 -6.66 12.46 -14.90
C ALA A 355 -6.15 12.48 -13.44
N SER A 356 -6.88 13.09 -12.51
CA SER A 356 -6.43 13.18 -11.13
C SER A 356 -6.46 11.81 -10.45
N ASN A 357 -5.34 11.38 -9.87
CA ASN A 357 -5.31 10.22 -9.00
C ASN A 357 -5.75 10.60 -7.58
N PHE A 358 -6.64 9.80 -6.99
CA PHE A 358 -7.20 10.07 -5.66
C PHE A 358 -6.15 10.22 -4.55
N TYR A 359 -5.09 9.41 -4.57
CA TYR A 359 -4.02 9.44 -3.56
C TYR A 359 -3.02 10.56 -3.81
N GLU A 360 -2.71 10.88 -5.07
CA GLU A 360 -1.90 12.06 -5.43
C GLU A 360 -2.58 13.38 -5.03
N LEU A 361 -3.92 13.40 -5.08
CA LEU A 361 -4.72 14.51 -4.53
C LEU A 361 -4.67 14.59 -2.99
N GLY A 362 -3.99 13.66 -2.30
CA GLY A 362 -3.92 13.60 -0.83
C GLY A 362 -4.93 12.64 -0.18
N GLY A 363 -5.60 11.81 -0.98
CA GLY A 363 -6.47 10.73 -0.51
C GLY A 363 -5.71 9.65 0.26
N ASN A 364 -6.44 8.90 1.09
CA ASN A 364 -5.94 7.74 1.84
C ASN A 364 -7.05 6.68 1.94
N SER A 365 -6.75 5.49 2.47
CA SER A 365 -7.74 4.38 2.54
C SER A 365 -9.03 4.74 3.29
N LEU A 366 -8.95 5.58 4.33
CA LEU A 366 -10.15 6.04 5.05
C LEU A 366 -10.95 7.01 4.17
N ASN A 367 -10.27 7.97 3.53
CA ASN A 367 -10.90 8.90 2.57
C ASN A 367 -11.57 8.12 1.43
N SER A 368 -10.94 7.05 0.92
CA SER A 368 -11.52 6.21 -0.13
C SER A 368 -12.85 5.59 0.30
N ILE A 369 -12.94 5.08 1.53
CA ILE A 369 -14.18 4.47 2.06
C ILE A 369 -15.27 5.54 2.21
N ILE A 370 -14.92 6.74 2.70
CA ILE A 370 -15.88 7.84 2.85
C ILE A 370 -16.38 8.31 1.48
N THR A 371 -15.49 8.48 0.51
CA THR A 371 -15.87 8.83 -0.87
C THR A 371 -16.79 7.77 -1.46
N VAL A 372 -16.44 6.49 -1.39
CA VAL A 372 -17.28 5.38 -1.86
C VAL A 372 -18.64 5.37 -1.16
N THR A 373 -18.67 5.61 0.15
CA THR A 373 -19.91 5.66 0.96
C THR A 373 -20.84 6.78 0.48
N GLN A 374 -20.29 7.98 0.28
CA GLN A 374 -21.06 9.14 -0.17
C GLN A 374 -21.55 8.96 -1.61
N LEU A 375 -20.73 8.39 -2.50
CA LEU A 375 -21.12 8.06 -3.87
C LEU A 375 -22.25 7.02 -3.90
N CYS A 376 -22.13 5.95 -3.12
CA CYS A 376 -23.20 4.95 -2.98
C CYS A 376 -24.50 5.58 -2.45
N GLY A 377 -24.40 6.49 -1.46
CA GLY A 377 -25.55 7.23 -0.92
C GLY A 377 -26.22 8.17 -1.94
N LYS A 378 -25.45 8.67 -2.91
CA LYS A 378 -25.94 9.45 -4.06
C LYS A 378 -26.50 8.59 -5.20
N GLY A 379 -26.47 7.26 -5.08
CA GLY A 379 -26.99 6.32 -6.07
C GLY A 379 -25.97 5.83 -7.08
N TYR A 380 -24.67 6.05 -6.85
CA TYR A 380 -23.58 5.59 -7.71
C TYR A 380 -22.89 4.36 -7.08
N PRO A 381 -23.29 3.13 -7.44
CA PRO A 381 -22.68 1.93 -6.90
C PRO A 381 -21.23 1.82 -7.38
N ILE A 382 -20.29 1.64 -6.45
CA ILE A 382 -18.90 1.33 -6.74
C ILE A 382 -18.30 0.59 -5.54
N SER A 383 -17.55 -0.49 -5.79
CA SER A 383 -16.88 -1.20 -4.70
C SER A 383 -15.59 -0.49 -4.28
N ILE A 384 -15.17 -0.69 -3.02
CA ILE A 384 -13.95 -0.09 -2.51
C ILE A 384 -12.71 -0.64 -3.23
N THR A 385 -12.69 -1.92 -3.59
CA THR A 385 -11.61 -2.50 -4.39
C THR A 385 -11.52 -1.83 -5.76
N THR A 386 -12.68 -1.57 -6.36
CA THR A 386 -12.77 -0.90 -7.66
C THR A 386 -12.27 0.55 -7.60
N PHE A 387 -12.64 1.28 -6.55
CA PHE A 387 -12.22 2.66 -6.32
C PHE A 387 -10.72 2.76 -6.03
N ILE A 388 -10.20 1.91 -5.15
CA ILE A 388 -8.76 1.90 -4.78
C ILE A 388 -7.89 1.44 -5.94
N GLY A 389 -8.37 0.49 -6.74
CA GLY A 389 -7.65 -0.03 -7.90
C GLY A 389 -7.71 0.86 -9.14
N ALA A 390 -8.49 1.94 -9.12
CA ALA A 390 -8.59 2.86 -10.24
C ALA A 390 -7.40 3.82 -10.29
N LYS A 391 -6.89 4.06 -11.51
CA LYS A 391 -5.72 4.91 -11.74
C LYS A 391 -6.03 6.40 -11.54
N ASP A 392 -7.23 6.83 -11.88
CA ASP A 392 -7.65 8.23 -11.90
C ASP A 392 -9.17 8.35 -11.69
N LEU A 393 -9.66 9.57 -11.48
CA LEU A 393 -11.09 9.84 -11.34
C LEU A 393 -11.88 9.54 -12.62
N GLY A 394 -11.24 9.54 -13.78
CA GLY A 394 -11.85 9.16 -15.05
C GLY A 394 -12.20 7.68 -15.11
N GLU A 395 -11.31 6.80 -14.64
CA GLU A 395 -11.59 5.37 -14.52
C GLU A 395 -12.67 5.09 -13.49
N ILE A 396 -12.69 5.82 -12.37
CA ILE A 396 -13.79 5.74 -11.38
C ILE A 396 -15.12 6.13 -12.03
N LEU A 397 -15.14 7.23 -12.78
CA LEU A 397 -16.31 7.69 -13.52
C LEU A 397 -16.76 6.65 -14.56
N ASP A 398 -15.83 6.05 -15.29
CA ASP A 398 -16.12 5.01 -16.27
C ASP A 398 -16.80 3.80 -15.63
N LYS A 399 -16.31 3.35 -14.47
CA LYS A 399 -16.86 2.20 -13.75
C LYS A 399 -18.23 2.49 -13.13
N ILE A 400 -18.44 3.67 -12.55
CA ILE A 400 -19.78 4.11 -12.07
C ILE A 400 -20.77 4.13 -13.24
N CYS A 401 -20.36 4.65 -14.40
CA CYS A 401 -21.23 4.72 -15.58
C CYS A 401 -21.38 3.37 -16.31
N ALA A 402 -20.52 2.38 -16.05
CA ALA A 402 -20.63 1.04 -16.60
C ALA A 402 -21.68 0.20 -15.86
N ASP A 403 -21.77 0.33 -14.53
CA ASP A 403 -22.79 -0.35 -13.71
C ASP A 403 -24.22 0.11 -14.06
N ASP A 404 -24.38 1.37 -14.45
CA ASP A 404 -25.66 1.91 -14.93
C ASP A 404 -26.09 1.28 -16.28
N ARG A 405 -25.13 0.88 -17.12
CA ARG A 405 -25.41 0.18 -18.39
C ARG A 405 -25.74 -1.29 -18.17
N GLU A 406 -25.14 -1.95 -17.17
CA GLU A 406 -25.47 -3.34 -16.82
C GLU A 406 -26.85 -3.45 -16.14
N LEU A 407 -27.22 -2.49 -15.27
CA LEU A 407 -28.58 -2.38 -14.71
C LEU A 407 -29.66 -2.04 -15.77
N ALA A 408 -29.29 -1.31 -16.82
CA ALA A 408 -30.16 -1.03 -17.96
C ALA A 408 -30.25 -2.21 -18.94
N LYS A 409 -29.14 -2.93 -19.19
CA LYS A 409 -29.09 -4.14 -20.02
C LYS A 409 -29.83 -5.31 -19.39
N HIS A 410 -29.75 -5.51 -18.08
CA HIS A 410 -30.48 -6.58 -17.38
C HIS A 410 -32.02 -6.46 -17.51
N ARG A 411 -32.57 -5.28 -17.81
CA ARG A 411 -34.01 -5.11 -18.14
C ARG A 411 -34.35 -5.45 -19.59
N LEU A 412 -33.38 -5.44 -20.49
CA LEU A 412 -33.56 -5.63 -21.93
C LEU A 412 -33.10 -7.02 -22.41
N GLU A 413 -32.19 -7.67 -21.67
CA GLU A 413 -31.55 -8.94 -22.03
C GLU A 413 -32.21 -10.18 -21.39
N ALA A 414 -33.41 -10.04 -20.81
CA ALA A 414 -34.30 -11.18 -20.55
C ALA A 414 -34.82 -11.86 -21.85
N ASN A 415 -34.38 -11.41 -23.02
CA ASN A 415 -34.65 -12.01 -24.32
C ASN A 415 -33.39 -12.00 -25.21
N GLY A 416 -32.46 -12.93 -25.01
CA GLY A 416 -31.43 -13.22 -26.02
C GLY A 416 -30.14 -13.81 -25.47
N ASN A 417 -29.79 -15.00 -25.94
CA ASN A 417 -28.58 -15.78 -25.59
C ASN A 417 -27.24 -15.09 -25.93
N GLY A 418 -26.24 -15.31 -25.07
CA GLY A 418 -24.93 -15.83 -25.48
C GLY A 418 -23.68 -14.99 -25.16
N ASN A 419 -22.89 -15.48 -24.19
CA ASN A 419 -21.43 -15.41 -23.98
C ASN A 419 -20.64 -14.13 -24.36
N SER A 420 -19.98 -13.51 -23.36
CA SER A 420 -18.63 -12.93 -23.54
C SER A 420 -17.88 -12.81 -22.20
N GLU A 421 -16.62 -13.27 -22.20
CA GLU A 421 -15.65 -13.06 -21.11
C GLU A 421 -15.18 -11.59 -21.13
N GLY A 422 -14.97 -11.00 -19.95
CA GLY A 422 -14.72 -9.57 -19.77
C GLY A 422 -13.48 -9.05 -20.51
N GLU A 423 -13.69 -8.07 -21.39
CA GLU A 423 -12.66 -7.43 -22.20
C GLU A 423 -12.02 -6.26 -21.43
N PHE A 424 -10.69 -6.21 -21.41
CA PHE A 424 -9.91 -5.09 -20.85
C PHE A 424 -9.94 -3.92 -21.86
N ASP A 425 -10.37 -2.73 -21.43
CA ASP A 425 -10.52 -1.56 -22.32
C ASP A 425 -9.16 -0.85 -22.53
N TYR A 426 -8.51 -1.11 -23.67
CA TYR A 426 -7.23 -0.50 -24.02
C TYR A 426 -7.45 0.92 -24.59
N ARG A 427 -6.82 1.94 -23.99
CA ARG A 427 -6.82 3.30 -24.59
C ARG A 427 -5.85 3.38 -25.77
N LEU A 428 -4.73 2.67 -25.68
CA LEU A 428 -3.83 2.49 -26.81
C LEU A 428 -4.39 1.46 -27.80
N GLN A 429 -4.47 1.84 -29.07
CA GLN A 429 -4.67 0.87 -30.15
C GLN A 429 -3.36 0.12 -30.39
N LEU A 430 -3.24 -1.04 -29.74
CA LEU A 430 -2.05 -1.88 -29.80
C LEU A 430 -2.23 -3.01 -30.80
N THR A 431 -1.19 -3.27 -31.58
CA THR A 431 -1.13 -4.43 -32.47
C THR A 431 0.18 -5.19 -32.25
N ALA A 432 0.06 -6.50 -32.03
CA ALA A 432 1.21 -7.39 -31.96
C ALA A 432 1.60 -7.90 -33.36
N TYR A 433 2.89 -7.78 -33.67
CA TYR A 433 3.50 -8.28 -34.91
C TYR A 433 4.55 -9.33 -34.56
N PRO A 434 4.53 -10.51 -35.22
CA PRO A 434 5.65 -11.44 -35.12
C PRO A 434 6.99 -10.75 -35.41
N LEU A 435 8.05 -11.14 -34.70
CA LEU A 435 9.38 -10.56 -34.97
C LEU A 435 9.80 -10.81 -36.42
N ALA A 436 10.42 -9.78 -37.00
CA ALA A 436 10.92 -9.75 -38.37
C ALA A 436 12.26 -9.00 -38.38
N VAL A 437 13.04 -9.14 -39.45
CA VAL A 437 14.41 -8.58 -39.52
C VAL A 437 14.44 -7.07 -39.24
N GLU A 438 13.43 -6.34 -39.70
CA GLU A 438 13.27 -4.90 -39.48
C GLU A 438 13.06 -4.50 -38.00
N HIS A 439 12.59 -5.42 -37.15
CA HIS A 439 12.32 -5.18 -35.73
C HIS A 439 13.56 -5.32 -34.83
N LYS A 440 14.72 -5.73 -35.38
CA LYS A 440 15.93 -6.07 -34.62
C LYS A 440 16.38 -4.94 -33.69
N LYS A 441 16.52 -3.75 -34.26
CA LYS A 441 17.03 -2.59 -33.54
C LYS A 441 16.12 -2.18 -32.39
N ASP A 442 14.82 -2.07 -32.65
CA ASP A 442 13.84 -1.64 -31.65
C ASP A 442 13.70 -2.68 -30.53
N THR A 443 13.75 -3.96 -30.89
CA THR A 443 13.67 -5.06 -29.91
C THR A 443 14.86 -5.06 -28.96
N ILE A 444 16.07 -4.95 -29.52
CA ILE A 444 17.30 -4.86 -28.71
C ILE A 444 17.22 -3.66 -27.78
N ASN A 445 16.82 -2.49 -28.27
CA ASN A 445 16.75 -1.28 -27.44
C ASN A 445 15.73 -1.42 -26.29
N ILE A 446 14.54 -1.93 -26.56
CA ILE A 446 13.48 -2.08 -25.54
C ILE A 446 13.88 -3.08 -24.46
N ILE A 447 14.38 -4.25 -24.84
CA ILE A 447 14.78 -5.28 -23.87
C ILE A 447 16.00 -4.80 -23.07
N THR A 448 16.98 -4.23 -23.75
CA THR A 448 18.20 -3.80 -23.08
C THR A 448 17.91 -2.67 -22.09
N SER A 449 17.14 -1.65 -22.46
CA SER A 449 16.72 -0.59 -21.50
C SER A 449 15.87 -1.14 -20.36
N SER A 450 14.92 -2.05 -20.64
CA SER A 450 14.06 -2.63 -19.61
C SER A 450 14.84 -3.46 -18.58
N PHE A 451 15.74 -4.33 -19.02
CA PHE A 451 16.42 -5.27 -18.13
C PHE A 451 17.72 -4.71 -17.55
N PHE A 452 18.51 -3.98 -18.32
CA PHE A 452 19.73 -3.36 -17.79
C PHE A 452 19.42 -2.24 -16.79
N GLU A 453 18.42 -1.40 -17.05
CA GLU A 453 18.13 -0.25 -16.18
C GLU A 453 17.24 -0.61 -15.01
N LYS A 454 16.23 -1.47 -15.20
CA LYS A 454 15.11 -1.61 -14.25
C LYS A 454 14.95 -3.00 -13.63
N ALA A 455 15.57 -4.05 -14.16
CA ALA A 455 15.37 -5.39 -13.61
C ALA A 455 16.14 -5.58 -12.29
N ASP A 456 15.49 -6.28 -11.34
CA ASP A 456 15.89 -6.28 -9.93
C ASP A 456 17.18 -7.07 -9.67
N LEU A 457 17.40 -8.18 -10.38
CA LEU A 457 18.58 -9.04 -10.17
C LEU A 457 19.84 -8.32 -10.68
N GLU A 458 19.69 -7.63 -11.79
CA GLU A 458 20.70 -6.87 -12.52
C GLU A 458 21.24 -5.72 -11.67
N GLN A 459 20.39 -5.07 -10.85
CA GLN A 459 20.83 -4.01 -9.94
C GLN A 459 21.88 -4.48 -8.94
N TRP A 460 21.79 -5.74 -8.50
CA TRP A 460 22.74 -6.32 -7.53
C TRP A 460 24.08 -6.72 -8.17
N LEU A 461 24.12 -6.85 -9.49
CA LEU A 461 25.34 -7.20 -10.22
C LEU A 461 26.06 -5.96 -10.78
N LYS A 462 25.43 -4.78 -10.78
CA LYS A 462 26.10 -3.53 -11.18
C LYS A 462 27.27 -3.21 -10.25
N PRO A 463 28.44 -2.79 -10.79
CA PRO A 463 28.69 -2.40 -12.19
C PRO A 463 29.26 -3.52 -13.09
N GLN A 464 29.16 -4.79 -12.72
CA GLN A 464 29.84 -5.92 -13.40
C GLN A 464 29.14 -6.38 -14.69
N ILE A 465 27.94 -5.89 -14.95
CA ILE A 465 27.18 -6.10 -16.18
C ILE A 465 27.09 -4.79 -16.96
N HIS A 466 27.03 -4.88 -18.28
CA HIS A 466 26.96 -3.74 -19.20
C HIS A 466 25.75 -3.85 -20.13
N GLU A 467 25.29 -2.70 -20.63
CA GLU A 467 24.21 -2.61 -21.62
C GLU A 467 24.48 -3.50 -22.85
N THR A 468 25.75 -3.58 -23.28
CA THR A 468 26.18 -4.41 -24.42
C THR A 468 25.98 -5.91 -24.20
N ASP A 469 25.94 -6.38 -22.95
CA ASP A 469 25.83 -7.81 -22.64
C ASP A 469 24.48 -8.39 -23.11
N TYR A 470 23.38 -7.65 -22.97
CA TYR A 470 22.07 -8.06 -23.48
C TYR A 470 22.00 -7.94 -25.00
N ARG A 471 22.64 -6.91 -25.57
CA ARG A 471 22.70 -6.71 -27.02
C ARG A 471 23.36 -7.90 -27.70
N ASP A 472 24.52 -8.33 -27.22
CA ASP A 472 25.27 -9.43 -27.81
C ASP A 472 24.45 -10.73 -27.80
N ILE A 473 23.77 -11.03 -26.69
CA ILE A 473 22.87 -12.19 -26.57
C ILE A 473 21.72 -12.12 -27.58
N LEU A 474 21.04 -10.98 -27.66
CA LEU A 474 19.92 -10.81 -28.56
C LEU A 474 20.35 -10.84 -30.03
N GLU A 475 21.57 -10.41 -30.35
CA GLU A 475 22.13 -10.52 -31.69
C GLU A 475 22.38 -11.97 -32.09
N ASP A 476 22.88 -12.81 -31.18
CA ASP A 476 23.16 -14.23 -31.40
C ASP A 476 21.88 -15.04 -31.63
N ILE A 477 20.83 -14.79 -30.84
CA ILE A 477 19.57 -15.55 -30.94
C ILE A 477 18.56 -14.96 -31.93
N TRP A 478 18.89 -13.84 -32.58
CA TRP A 478 17.93 -13.07 -33.36
C TRP A 478 17.24 -13.88 -34.46
N MET A 479 18.01 -14.66 -35.22
CA MET A 479 17.46 -15.47 -36.30
C MET A 479 16.57 -16.60 -35.76
N VAL A 480 16.93 -17.18 -34.61
CA VAL A 480 16.13 -18.22 -33.96
C VAL A 480 14.80 -17.66 -33.49
N LEU A 481 14.77 -16.46 -32.90
CA LEU A 481 13.53 -15.79 -32.47
C LEU A 481 12.54 -15.61 -33.63
N ILE A 482 13.03 -15.22 -34.81
CA ILE A 482 12.21 -15.06 -36.02
C ILE A 482 11.73 -16.43 -36.52
N GLU A 483 12.63 -17.41 -36.64
CA GLU A 483 12.31 -18.74 -37.18
C GLU A 483 11.29 -19.50 -36.32
N LYS A 484 11.39 -19.40 -34.99
CA LYS A 484 10.44 -20.04 -34.06
C LYS A 484 9.07 -19.35 -34.10
N GLY A 485 9.02 -18.04 -34.35
CA GLY A 485 7.78 -17.29 -34.48
C GLY A 485 6.88 -17.33 -33.25
N LEU A 486 7.51 -17.36 -32.06
CA LEU A 486 6.86 -17.32 -30.74
C LEU A 486 7.01 -15.94 -30.06
N SER A 487 7.90 -15.10 -30.59
CA SER A 487 8.16 -13.76 -30.05
C SER A 487 7.53 -12.70 -30.93
N PHE A 488 7.15 -11.58 -30.33
CA PHE A 488 6.46 -10.50 -31.03
C PHE A 488 6.83 -9.12 -30.48
N ILE A 489 6.67 -8.11 -31.33
CA ILE A 489 6.77 -6.70 -30.99
C ILE A 489 5.37 -6.10 -31.00
N VAL A 490 5.08 -5.23 -30.06
CA VAL A 490 3.83 -4.47 -29.99
C VAL A 490 4.09 -3.06 -30.47
N LYS A 491 3.24 -2.59 -31.37
CA LYS A 491 3.26 -1.22 -31.87
C LYS A 491 1.93 -0.54 -31.58
N ASP A 492 1.97 0.78 -31.37
CA ASP A 492 0.77 1.61 -31.31
C ASP A 492 0.21 1.90 -32.72
N GLU A 493 -0.90 2.64 -32.79
CA GLU A 493 -1.55 3.08 -34.02
C GLU A 493 -0.66 3.91 -34.96
N THR A 494 0.40 4.53 -34.44
CA THR A 494 1.35 5.30 -35.23
C THR A 494 2.45 4.42 -35.84
N GLY A 495 2.48 3.13 -35.48
CA GLY A 495 3.52 2.19 -35.86
C GLY A 495 4.76 2.26 -34.97
N ARG A 496 4.72 3.03 -33.88
CA ARG A 496 5.83 3.16 -32.93
C ARG A 496 5.91 1.88 -32.06
N PRO A 497 7.09 1.29 -31.87
CA PRO A 497 7.30 0.21 -30.91
C PRO A 497 6.99 0.65 -29.48
N VAL A 498 6.14 -0.10 -28.79
CA VAL A 498 5.78 0.16 -27.39
C VAL A 498 6.20 -0.96 -26.45
N GLY A 499 6.33 -2.19 -26.94
CA GLY A 499 6.74 -3.32 -26.12
C GLY A 499 7.21 -4.51 -26.94
N VAL A 500 7.87 -5.44 -26.27
CA VAL A 500 8.40 -6.68 -26.84
C VAL A 500 8.13 -7.81 -25.85
N SER A 501 7.66 -8.95 -26.38
CA SER A 501 7.60 -10.20 -25.65
C SER A 501 8.46 -11.24 -26.36
N LEU A 502 9.49 -11.72 -25.66
CA LEU A 502 10.37 -12.80 -26.08
C LEU A 502 9.93 -14.10 -25.40
N ASN A 503 9.44 -15.03 -26.21
CA ASN A 503 8.93 -16.32 -25.77
C ASN A 503 9.62 -17.46 -26.51
N PHE A 504 9.77 -18.58 -25.81
CA PHE A 504 10.33 -19.83 -26.34
C PHE A 504 9.45 -21.02 -25.95
N ASP A 505 9.68 -22.14 -26.63
CA ASP A 505 9.27 -23.43 -26.08
C ASP A 505 10.33 -23.86 -25.08
N ALA A 506 9.95 -24.15 -23.84
CA ALA A 506 10.90 -24.46 -22.76
C ALA A 506 11.74 -25.72 -23.03
N HIS A 507 11.36 -26.55 -24.01
CA HIS A 507 12.13 -27.72 -24.44
C HIS A 507 12.79 -27.56 -25.82
N ASP A 508 12.81 -26.33 -26.37
CA ASP A 508 13.42 -25.99 -27.65
C ASP A 508 13.96 -24.54 -27.64
N GLU A 509 14.59 -24.17 -26.51
CA GLU A 509 15.22 -22.87 -26.29
C GLU A 509 16.48 -22.69 -27.15
N PRO A 510 16.83 -21.45 -27.55
CA PRO A 510 18.06 -21.19 -28.28
C PRO A 510 19.30 -21.45 -27.41
N GLU A 511 20.34 -22.04 -27.98
CA GLU A 511 21.65 -22.10 -27.32
C GLU A 511 22.28 -20.69 -27.32
N VAL A 512 22.62 -20.20 -26.13
CA VAL A 512 23.24 -18.88 -25.93
C VAL A 512 24.59 -19.05 -25.27
N THR A 513 25.62 -18.40 -25.81
CA THR A 513 26.93 -18.32 -25.15
C THR A 513 27.05 -16.99 -24.41
N VAL A 514 26.85 -16.99 -23.09
CA VAL A 514 26.99 -15.77 -22.27
C VAL A 514 28.38 -15.71 -21.67
N THR A 515 29.22 -14.79 -22.16
CA THR A 515 30.59 -14.60 -21.67
C THR A 515 30.72 -13.52 -20.59
N SER A 516 29.68 -12.71 -20.38
CA SER A 516 29.64 -11.66 -19.37
C SER A 516 29.16 -12.17 -18.01
N LYS A 517 29.20 -11.31 -16.98
CA LYS A 517 28.66 -11.62 -15.64
C LYS A 517 27.13 -11.78 -15.63
N LEU A 518 26.46 -11.49 -16.73
CA LEU A 518 25.04 -11.74 -16.91
C LEU A 518 24.68 -13.23 -16.82
N ILE A 519 25.64 -14.14 -17.06
CA ILE A 519 25.49 -15.58 -16.85
C ILE A 519 24.98 -15.92 -15.44
N ILE A 520 25.31 -15.10 -14.44
CA ILE A 520 24.84 -15.29 -13.06
C ILE A 520 23.32 -15.18 -12.96
N VAL A 521 22.69 -14.27 -13.71
CA VAL A 521 21.23 -14.10 -13.75
C VAL A 521 20.57 -15.30 -14.41
N PHE A 522 21.09 -15.74 -15.56
CA PHE A 522 20.56 -16.91 -16.27
C PHE A 522 20.71 -18.19 -15.44
N GLU A 523 21.84 -18.38 -14.76
CA GLU A 523 22.03 -19.53 -13.88
C GLU A 523 21.12 -19.48 -12.66
N PHE A 524 20.87 -18.29 -12.11
CA PHE A 524 19.86 -18.11 -11.07
C PHE A 524 18.47 -18.52 -11.55
N LEU A 525 18.03 -18.01 -12.71
CA LEU A 525 16.73 -18.34 -13.29
C LEU A 525 16.62 -19.84 -13.56
N GLU A 526 17.63 -20.46 -14.16
CA GLU A 526 17.65 -21.91 -14.40
C GLU A 526 17.61 -22.72 -13.09
N SER A 527 18.25 -22.23 -12.01
CA SER A 527 18.21 -22.90 -10.70
C SER A 527 16.83 -22.94 -10.05
N VAL A 528 15.98 -21.95 -10.35
CA VAL A 528 14.61 -21.86 -9.83
C VAL A 528 13.57 -22.44 -10.80
N GLU A 529 13.80 -22.29 -12.10
CA GLU A 529 12.90 -22.72 -13.17
C GLU A 529 13.07 -24.19 -13.52
N GLY A 530 14.30 -24.67 -13.69
CA GLY A 530 14.62 -26.02 -14.14
C GLY A 530 13.94 -27.12 -13.32
N PRO A 531 14.01 -27.10 -11.97
CA PRO A 531 13.33 -28.08 -11.14
C PRO A 531 11.81 -28.12 -11.36
N ILE A 532 11.17 -26.97 -11.60
CA ILE A 532 9.73 -26.89 -11.84
C ILE A 532 9.39 -27.39 -13.24
N ARG A 533 10.10 -26.89 -14.26
CA ARG A 533 9.97 -27.29 -15.66
C ARG A 533 10.10 -28.80 -15.84
N ASP A 534 11.12 -29.39 -15.24
CA ASP A 534 11.50 -30.78 -15.54
C ASP A 534 10.74 -31.82 -14.68
N SER A 535 10.19 -31.42 -13.52
CA SER A 535 9.52 -32.35 -12.59
C SER A 535 8.02 -32.12 -12.40
N GLN A 536 7.51 -30.91 -12.66
CA GLN A 536 6.11 -30.55 -12.35
C GLN A 536 5.29 -30.17 -13.57
N LEU A 537 5.92 -29.83 -14.70
CA LEU A 537 5.24 -29.38 -15.91
C LEU A 537 5.21 -30.46 -17.02
N PRO A 538 4.31 -30.33 -18.00
CA PRO A 538 4.18 -31.33 -19.06
C PRO A 538 5.43 -31.38 -19.95
N THR A 539 5.97 -32.57 -20.17
CA THR A 539 7.20 -32.77 -20.93
C THR A 539 6.97 -32.83 -22.44
N GLY A 540 7.90 -32.28 -23.21
CA GLY A 540 7.96 -32.43 -24.67
C GLY A 540 7.72 -31.11 -25.41
N LYS A 541 8.07 -31.09 -26.71
CA LYS A 541 7.91 -29.89 -27.53
C LYS A 541 6.44 -29.46 -27.64
N ASN A 542 6.24 -28.15 -27.72
CA ASN A 542 4.98 -27.43 -27.76
C ASN A 542 4.09 -27.67 -26.54
N GLN A 543 4.68 -27.95 -25.37
CA GLN A 543 3.93 -28.08 -24.12
C GLN A 543 3.99 -26.82 -23.26
N ILE A 544 5.18 -26.22 -23.14
CA ILE A 544 5.43 -25.09 -22.22
C ILE A 544 5.83 -23.87 -23.04
N LEU A 545 4.96 -22.86 -23.11
CA LEU A 545 5.35 -21.56 -23.64
C LEU A 545 6.05 -20.79 -22.52
N HIS A 546 7.37 -20.67 -22.61
CA HIS A 546 8.17 -19.91 -21.67
C HIS A 546 8.13 -18.42 -22.04
N SER A 547 7.42 -17.62 -21.26
CA SER A 547 7.44 -16.15 -21.34
C SER A 547 8.66 -15.65 -20.57
N PHE A 548 9.77 -15.51 -21.30
CA PHE A 548 11.10 -15.35 -20.74
C PHE A 548 11.43 -13.88 -20.46
N MET A 549 11.26 -13.00 -21.45
CA MET A 549 11.50 -11.57 -21.28
C MET A 549 10.35 -10.75 -21.87
N MET A 550 9.83 -9.82 -21.07
CA MET A 550 8.84 -8.85 -21.51
C MET A 550 9.32 -7.45 -21.14
N GLY A 551 9.47 -6.59 -22.14
CA GLY A 551 9.98 -5.24 -21.98
C GLY A 551 9.07 -4.21 -22.63
N THR A 552 9.03 -3.01 -22.07
CA THR A 552 8.28 -1.87 -22.59
C THR A 552 9.21 -0.71 -22.90
N CYS A 553 8.84 0.12 -23.86
CA CYS A 553 9.67 1.25 -24.27
C CYS A 553 9.87 2.23 -23.12
N ALA A 554 11.08 2.76 -22.96
CA ALA A 554 11.45 3.57 -21.79
C ALA A 554 10.67 4.88 -21.69
N GLU A 555 10.21 5.43 -22.82
CA GLU A 555 9.47 6.69 -22.85
C GLU A 555 7.94 6.51 -22.72
N LEU A 556 7.45 5.30 -22.42
CA LEU A 556 6.06 5.09 -22.04
C LEU A 556 5.81 5.67 -20.65
N SER A 557 4.68 6.33 -20.49
CA SER A 557 4.14 6.65 -19.16
C SER A 557 3.84 5.36 -18.38
N ALA A 558 3.74 5.46 -17.06
CA ALA A 558 3.41 4.31 -16.21
C ALA A 558 2.10 3.63 -16.64
N GLN A 559 1.12 4.41 -17.10
CA GLN A 559 -0.16 3.89 -17.58
C GLN A 559 -0.03 3.14 -18.92
N GLU A 560 0.65 3.73 -19.91
CA GLU A 560 0.89 3.08 -21.21
C GLU A 560 1.73 1.81 -21.05
N ASN A 561 2.65 1.80 -20.08
CA ASN A 561 3.43 0.63 -19.72
C ASN A 561 2.54 -0.51 -19.19
N ILE A 562 1.61 -0.21 -18.27
CA ILE A 562 0.65 -1.19 -17.75
C ILE A 562 -0.27 -1.71 -18.87
N GLU A 563 -0.79 -0.83 -19.73
CA GLU A 563 -1.64 -1.23 -20.87
C GLU A 563 -0.86 -2.12 -21.86
N ALA A 564 0.38 -1.77 -22.17
CA ALA A 564 1.25 -2.58 -23.03
C ALA A 564 1.57 -3.95 -22.42
N MET A 565 1.85 -4.02 -21.11
CA MET A 565 2.09 -5.28 -20.39
C MET A 565 0.83 -6.17 -20.37
N HIS A 566 -0.34 -5.60 -20.09
CA HIS A 566 -1.62 -6.32 -20.15
C HIS A 566 -1.93 -6.84 -21.55
N PHE A 567 -1.67 -6.02 -22.58
CA PHE A 567 -1.86 -6.41 -23.97
C PHE A 567 -0.91 -7.55 -24.36
N MET A 568 0.37 -7.45 -24.00
CA MET A 568 1.37 -8.48 -24.25
C MET A 568 1.01 -9.81 -23.56
N GLU A 569 0.60 -9.79 -22.29
CA GLU A 569 0.14 -11.00 -21.57
C GLU A 569 -1.05 -11.67 -22.28
N ASN A 570 -2.02 -10.87 -22.73
CA ASN A 570 -3.16 -11.40 -23.49
C ASN A 570 -2.75 -11.95 -24.86
N GLU A 571 -1.77 -11.33 -25.54
CA GLU A 571 -1.22 -11.86 -26.79
C GLU A 571 -0.39 -13.13 -26.60
N VAL A 572 0.35 -13.26 -25.49
CA VAL A 572 1.02 -14.51 -25.09
C VAL A 572 -0.02 -15.61 -24.87
N LEU A 573 -1.13 -15.33 -24.20
CA LEU A 573 -2.25 -16.27 -24.02
C LEU A 573 -2.87 -16.69 -25.36
N LYS A 574 -3.15 -15.73 -26.25
CA LYS A 574 -3.68 -16.03 -27.59
C LYS A 574 -2.68 -16.83 -28.41
N LEU A 575 -1.39 -16.53 -28.34
CA LEU A 575 -0.32 -17.26 -29.02
C LEU A 575 -0.25 -18.70 -28.51
N ALA A 576 -0.23 -18.89 -27.20
CA ALA A 576 -0.19 -20.21 -26.57
C ALA A 576 -1.38 -21.08 -27.00
N ARG A 577 -2.59 -20.50 -27.01
CA ARG A 577 -3.81 -21.15 -27.53
C ARG A 577 -3.69 -21.50 -29.02
N ARG A 578 -3.28 -20.53 -29.86
CA ARG A 578 -3.13 -20.73 -31.33
C ARG A 578 -2.10 -21.81 -31.67
N ARG A 579 -1.05 -21.96 -30.86
CA ARG A 579 0.04 -22.93 -31.07
C ARG A 579 -0.15 -24.22 -30.27
N ASN A 580 -1.28 -24.39 -29.57
CA ASN A 580 -1.63 -25.57 -28.78
C ASN A 580 -0.64 -25.91 -27.64
N PHE A 581 -0.08 -24.90 -26.98
CA PHE A 581 0.70 -25.12 -25.75
C PHE A 581 -0.22 -25.55 -24.60
N ALA A 582 0.31 -26.38 -23.69
CA ALA A 582 -0.41 -26.82 -22.50
C ALA A 582 -0.55 -25.70 -21.44
N GLY A 583 0.41 -24.77 -21.40
CA GLY A 583 0.37 -23.63 -20.50
C GLY A 583 1.50 -22.64 -20.71
N ILE A 584 1.47 -21.54 -19.96
CA ILE A 584 2.49 -20.50 -19.94
C ILE A 584 3.30 -20.61 -18.64
N PHE A 585 4.61 -20.53 -18.78
CA PHE A 585 5.57 -20.56 -17.69
C PHE A 585 6.37 -19.25 -17.66
N THR A 586 6.57 -18.67 -16.49
CA THR A 586 7.30 -17.40 -16.34
C THR A 586 7.81 -17.20 -14.91
N THR A 587 8.88 -16.44 -14.74
CA THR A 587 9.44 -16.07 -13.43
C THR A 587 9.43 -14.57 -13.25
N ASN A 588 8.95 -14.12 -12.09
CA ASN A 588 8.82 -12.70 -11.77
C ASN A 588 9.65 -12.34 -10.54
N THR A 589 10.56 -11.38 -10.67
CA THR A 589 11.39 -10.88 -9.56
C THR A 589 10.89 -9.56 -9.00
N ASN A 590 10.12 -8.80 -9.80
CA ASN A 590 9.55 -7.52 -9.38
C ASN A 590 8.24 -7.70 -8.58
N PRO A 591 8.08 -7.05 -7.41
CA PRO A 591 6.87 -7.19 -6.59
C PRO A 591 5.56 -6.86 -7.32
N LEU A 592 5.57 -5.90 -8.25
CA LEU A 592 4.40 -5.54 -9.05
C LEU A 592 4.05 -6.66 -10.03
N THR A 593 5.01 -7.19 -10.78
CA THR A 593 4.74 -8.26 -11.76
C THR A 593 4.40 -9.58 -11.08
N GLN A 594 4.95 -9.85 -9.89
CA GLN A 594 4.54 -10.95 -9.01
C GLN A 594 3.05 -10.82 -8.63
N GLN A 595 2.64 -9.65 -8.15
CA GLN A 595 1.25 -9.40 -7.76
C GLN A 595 0.29 -9.48 -8.94
N LEU A 596 0.67 -8.97 -10.11
CA LEU A 596 -0.14 -9.06 -11.34
C LEU A 596 -0.29 -10.51 -11.80
N GLY A 597 0.81 -11.27 -11.82
CA GLY A 597 0.81 -12.70 -12.17
C GLY A 597 -0.21 -13.50 -11.35
N SER A 598 -0.17 -13.38 -10.02
CA SER A 598 -1.03 -14.17 -9.14
C SER A 598 -2.46 -13.63 -9.02
N ASN A 599 -2.64 -12.30 -8.91
CA ASN A 599 -3.93 -11.71 -8.55
C ASN A 599 -4.76 -11.24 -9.76
N VAL A 600 -4.12 -10.99 -10.91
CA VAL A 600 -4.78 -10.40 -12.08
C VAL A 600 -4.82 -11.40 -13.24
N TYR A 601 -3.70 -12.07 -13.51
CA TYR A 601 -3.61 -13.01 -14.62
C TYR A 601 -3.90 -14.47 -14.22
N ASN A 602 -4.19 -14.74 -12.94
CA ASN A 602 -4.53 -16.06 -12.41
C ASN A 602 -3.45 -17.13 -12.68
N TYR A 603 -2.16 -16.76 -12.66
CA TYR A 603 -1.10 -17.75 -12.63
C TYR A 603 -1.05 -18.44 -11.27
N LYS A 604 -0.78 -19.75 -11.29
CA LYS A 604 -0.49 -20.51 -10.09
C LYS A 604 0.97 -20.32 -9.71
N THR A 605 1.23 -19.92 -8.47
CA THR A 605 2.59 -19.91 -7.89
C THR A 605 3.08 -21.34 -7.69
N MET A 606 4.21 -21.65 -8.33
CA MET A 606 4.86 -22.96 -8.29
C MET A 606 6.05 -22.96 -7.32
N LEU A 607 6.77 -21.85 -7.25
CA LEU A 607 7.89 -21.63 -6.35
C LEU A 607 7.93 -20.16 -5.93
N ASP A 608 8.27 -19.91 -4.68
CA ASP A 608 8.58 -18.59 -4.16
C ASP A 608 9.95 -18.66 -3.47
N TYR A 609 10.97 -18.11 -4.13
CA TYR A 609 12.37 -18.28 -3.77
C TYR A 609 12.97 -16.97 -3.23
N GLN A 610 13.74 -17.06 -2.15
CA GLN A 610 14.44 -15.91 -1.58
C GLN A 610 15.73 -15.64 -2.36
N VAL A 611 15.82 -14.51 -3.05
CA VAL A 611 16.93 -14.24 -4.00
C VAL A 611 18.30 -14.32 -3.31
N ASN A 612 18.42 -13.80 -2.09
CA ASN A 612 19.70 -13.80 -1.37
C ASN A 612 20.20 -15.20 -0.95
N GLN A 613 19.37 -16.25 -1.03
CA GLN A 613 19.74 -17.64 -0.75
C GLN A 613 20.49 -18.34 -1.89
N PHE A 614 20.50 -17.75 -3.09
CA PHE A 614 21.19 -18.33 -4.24
C PHE A 614 22.71 -18.46 -4.03
N VAL A 615 23.25 -19.60 -4.47
CA VAL A 615 24.68 -19.91 -4.50
C VAL A 615 25.08 -20.18 -5.95
N TYR A 616 26.03 -19.41 -6.45
CA TYR A 616 26.53 -19.52 -7.82
C TYR A 616 27.41 -20.76 -7.97
N SER A 617 27.09 -21.62 -8.94
CA SER A 617 27.69 -22.96 -9.03
C SER A 617 29.16 -22.94 -9.45
N ALA A 618 29.58 -21.93 -10.22
CA ALA A 618 30.93 -21.89 -10.77
C ALA A 618 32.02 -21.62 -9.71
N ASP A 619 31.73 -20.82 -8.67
CA ASP A 619 32.71 -20.43 -7.65
C ASP A 619 32.19 -20.49 -6.20
N GLY A 620 30.94 -20.90 -5.99
CA GLY A 620 30.32 -21.03 -4.67
C GLY A 620 29.98 -19.69 -3.98
N THR A 621 30.10 -18.57 -4.69
CA THR A 621 29.75 -17.25 -4.15
C THR A 621 28.24 -17.08 -4.02
N ARG A 622 27.81 -16.03 -3.32
CA ARG A 622 26.39 -15.62 -3.21
C ARG A 622 26.23 -14.22 -3.81
N PRO A 623 26.08 -14.09 -5.14
CA PRO A 623 26.06 -12.81 -5.83
C PRO A 623 24.98 -11.84 -5.33
N PHE A 624 23.87 -12.38 -4.81
CA PHE A 624 22.74 -11.60 -4.31
C PHE A 624 22.66 -11.54 -2.77
N ALA A 625 23.75 -11.84 -2.04
CA ALA A 625 23.73 -11.90 -0.58
C ALA A 625 23.26 -10.61 0.11
N ALA A 626 23.47 -9.46 -0.53
CA ALA A 626 23.05 -8.14 -0.02
C ALA A 626 21.55 -7.83 -0.27
N ALA A 627 20.86 -8.63 -1.09
CA ALA A 627 19.44 -8.45 -1.33
C ALA A 627 18.64 -8.70 -0.03
N PRO A 628 17.62 -7.88 0.28
CA PRO A 628 16.81 -8.06 1.48
C PRO A 628 16.00 -9.36 1.41
N ASP A 629 15.59 -9.88 2.56
CA ASP A 629 14.77 -11.10 2.64
C ASP A 629 13.41 -10.98 1.92
N SER A 630 12.95 -9.75 1.73
CA SER A 630 11.76 -9.41 0.96
C SER A 630 11.96 -9.49 -0.56
N GLN A 631 13.18 -9.59 -1.08
CA GLN A 631 13.41 -9.77 -2.51
C GLN A 631 13.14 -11.23 -2.88
N ARG A 632 12.06 -11.46 -3.63
CA ARG A 632 11.58 -12.78 -4.04
C ARG A 632 11.75 -12.99 -5.54
N ALA A 633 11.90 -14.24 -5.94
CA ALA A 633 11.70 -14.70 -7.32
C ALA A 633 10.55 -15.70 -7.30
N VAL A 634 9.46 -15.38 -7.99
CA VAL A 634 8.23 -16.18 -7.98
C VAL A 634 8.05 -16.83 -9.34
N VAL A 635 8.10 -18.16 -9.35
CA VAL A 635 7.89 -18.98 -10.55
C VAL A 635 6.39 -19.27 -10.69
N HIS A 636 5.85 -18.98 -11.86
CA HIS A 636 4.42 -19.01 -12.16
C HIS A 636 4.11 -19.99 -13.31
N TRP A 637 2.99 -20.70 -13.18
CA TRP A 637 2.42 -21.55 -14.23
C TRP A 637 0.95 -21.23 -14.46
N LYS A 638 0.55 -21.11 -15.72
CA LYS A 638 -0.86 -20.97 -16.12
C LYS A 638 -1.23 -22.10 -17.07
N ASP A 639 -2.07 -23.03 -16.60
CA ASP A 639 -2.62 -24.07 -17.46
C ASP A 639 -3.70 -23.46 -18.37
N ILE A 640 -3.56 -23.66 -19.67
CA ILE A 640 -4.46 -23.10 -20.69
C ILE A 640 -5.53 -24.12 -21.11
N ARG A 641 -5.36 -25.40 -20.77
CA ARG A 641 -6.33 -26.46 -21.10
C ARG A 641 -7.52 -26.49 -20.14
N CYS A 642 -7.38 -25.86 -18.97
CA CYS A 642 -8.42 -25.77 -17.94
C CYS A 642 -9.15 -24.42 -17.90
N SER A 643 -8.84 -23.49 -18.82
CA SER A 643 -9.45 -22.15 -18.91
C SER A 643 -10.47 -22.06 -20.03
#